data_AF-A0A0S8HGA1-F1
#
_entry.id   AF-A0A0S8HGA1-F1
#
_cell.length_a   1.000
_cell.length_b   1.000
_cell.length_c   1.000
_cell.angle_alpha   90.00
_cell.angle_beta   90.00
_cell.angle_gamma   90.00
#
_symmetry.space_group_name_H-M   'P 1'
#
loop_
_entity.id
_entity.type
_entity.pdbx_description
1 polymer ?
#
loop_
_entity_poly.entity_id
_entity_poly.type
_entity_poly.pdbx_seq_one_letter_code
_entity_poly.pdbx_strand_id
1 'polypeptide(L)'
;MSGKTLLCAAVLAVLCFSMTPETGAGETAVAAGANLLFQTLPWEHADFYCCQGQPVHATRKRAFCKSERPLLFDNPAAKFPVAILFDESGGTETGYDTLYVDFDADGQFADDPVYKADKGAVAGAAGFGGDVKACFANVRVVHSRKRNWLPRVQVALLSGRSDDGQVAESCVMIPQEWAVGTVNVDGRKLAAALIDRNWNDRLTDAGGLNLQDPPGGFPRGDYLVLGIDGEKSLLPNDAMARGGSARGVLTEHLVLDSGAYRVKAGQSARGVRLDLLPVKATTGRLKLPATMTGRRLCLIGTKTCVLLAKPTDVVTLPADTYVAHQHPEQTTFAVEADRTVEPWPTAPPIKSNLAVREIKLEPIGEGKNAVRVQVQNTADQRQTFAIHIQTRSPQHGRRGIGWGSAYFDTFQGKETKWLRFAFKIFPPVTDDAWVRLRFYNPDSREIYDFKRYFLEKKQTAGQLERRRTMGTSEPASKEQAQEVTRAFLQIQGDLKQKKYSEIWDRFTKDCQEVEYLGLGLDHFRKTMDELSVFWWDRVQFLQLQPRSVARRGGLFVLTATRDEESWEIDFLREDGQWKIDWIRGYTTAVAAWGSWEERLLPKMEKHATDHFDIHYFKGSTAAKRIPEIAEAREKGYRGICDFLGTRSKLRIRLVLFEDENTKFRTTGHQGMGWAYGTTLVEVCGPEGRLDPYHETTHVLTRDLGRPPALFVEGIAVYMTERLGAPALEYLGGGKSSLHERVRQLRKSGEWIGLQELLTYTEIGSGKTRPTISYAQAGSFVKFLMDAYGKEKFFRAYGTLQNSPAAGVQQQNRKALEAIYGQSLAELETSWHKAFEAASRP
;
A
#
# COMPACT_ATOMS: atom_id res chain seq x y z
N MET A 1 52.77 50.96 48.97
CA MET A 1 51.68 51.35 49.89
C MET A 1 50.53 50.40 49.59
N SER A 2 50.28 49.38 50.43
CA SER A 2 49.20 49.37 51.46
C SER A 2 47.82 49.59 50.85
N GLY A 3 46.84 48.67 50.88
CA GLY A 3 46.48 47.65 51.89
C GLY A 3 44.99 47.87 52.23
N LYS A 4 44.17 46.96 52.78
CA LYS A 4 44.27 45.61 53.39
C LYS A 4 42.93 44.86 53.12
N THR A 5 42.90 43.54 52.85
CA THR A 5 42.65 42.41 53.81
C THR A 5 41.20 42.39 54.38
N LEU A 6 40.44 41.27 54.42
CA LEU A 6 40.59 40.14 55.36
C LEU A 6 39.68 38.90 55.07
N LEU A 7 39.99 37.75 55.72
CA LEU A 7 39.29 36.43 55.80
C LEU A 7 39.22 35.52 54.53
N CYS A 8 39.42 34.18 54.60
CA CYS A 8 40.15 33.33 55.58
C CYS A 8 40.34 31.85 55.14
N ALA A 9 41.48 31.22 55.51
CA ALA A 9 41.75 29.76 55.68
C ALA A 9 41.61 28.79 54.47
N ALA A 10 42.33 27.66 54.32
CA ALA A 10 43.57 27.10 54.92
C ALA A 10 44.16 26.03 53.94
N VAL A 11 45.44 26.04 53.55
CA VAL A 11 46.66 25.45 54.18
C VAL A 11 46.70 23.90 54.29
N LEU A 12 47.58 23.25 53.48
CA LEU A 12 48.73 22.46 53.99
C LEU A 12 49.81 22.25 52.89
N ALA A 13 50.89 21.52 53.17
CA ALA A 13 52.14 21.51 52.38
C ALA A 13 52.90 20.16 52.39
N VAL A 14 54.13 20.18 51.84
CA VAL A 14 55.27 19.22 51.95
C VAL A 14 55.65 18.45 50.67
N LEU A 15 56.74 18.95 50.09
CA LEU A 15 57.76 18.37 49.19
C LEU A 15 58.05 16.86 49.26
N CYS A 16 58.46 16.28 48.12
CA CYS A 16 59.85 15.80 47.96
C CYS A 16 60.34 15.66 46.49
N PHE A 17 61.68 15.61 46.38
CA PHE A 17 62.58 15.45 45.21
C PHE A 17 62.36 14.17 44.36
N SER A 18 63.02 13.88 43.22
CA SER A 18 63.68 14.58 42.06
C SER A 18 64.41 13.51 41.20
N MET A 19 65.02 13.66 40.01
CA MET A 19 65.32 14.75 39.05
C MET A 19 65.16 14.22 37.60
N THR A 20 65.43 15.04 36.56
CA THR A 20 65.95 14.57 35.25
C THR A 20 67.50 14.53 35.28
N PRO A 21 68.18 13.67 34.51
CA PRO A 21 68.59 14.09 33.17
C PRO A 21 68.62 13.00 32.08
N GLU A 22 68.95 13.46 30.90
CA GLU A 22 69.17 12.80 29.60
C GLU A 22 70.10 11.58 29.62
N THR A 23 69.83 10.61 28.74
CA THR A 23 70.71 10.28 27.59
C THR A 23 69.99 9.34 26.63
N GLY A 24 70.30 9.42 25.34
CA GLY A 24 69.63 8.62 24.30
C GLY A 24 70.54 7.55 23.69
N ALA A 25 70.09 6.29 23.69
CA ALA A 25 70.56 5.20 22.82
C ALA A 25 69.61 3.99 22.94
N GLY A 26 69.63 3.11 21.92
CA GLY A 26 69.41 1.66 22.12
C GLY A 26 67.98 1.13 22.35
N GLU A 27 67.29 0.86 21.24
CA GLU A 27 66.58 -0.41 20.92
C GLU A 27 65.59 -1.15 21.88
N THR A 28 64.72 -1.91 21.22
CA THR A 28 63.80 -2.96 21.73
C THR A 28 62.57 -2.52 22.52
N ALA A 29 61.58 -3.41 22.57
CA ALA A 29 60.18 -3.07 22.81
C ALA A 29 59.62 -3.69 24.10
N VAL A 30 58.82 -2.90 24.82
CA VAL A 30 57.83 -3.39 25.78
C VAL A 30 56.52 -2.67 25.52
N ALA A 31 55.48 -3.42 25.15
CA ALA A 31 54.12 -2.90 25.09
C ALA A 31 53.53 -2.91 26.52
N ALA A 32 53.49 -1.75 27.18
CA ALA A 32 52.88 -1.61 28.49
C ALA A 32 51.35 -1.75 28.38
N GLY A 33 50.82 -2.95 28.63
CA GLY A 33 49.38 -3.22 28.65
C GLY A 33 48.72 -2.70 29.93
N ALA A 34 47.78 -1.77 29.78
CA ALA A 34 46.85 -1.41 30.85
C ALA A 34 45.67 -2.40 30.86
N ASN A 35 45.57 -3.21 31.92
CA ASN A 35 44.46 -4.16 32.07
C ASN A 35 43.17 -3.44 32.48
N LEU A 36 42.15 -3.46 31.62
CA LEU A 36 40.78 -3.10 32.00
C LEU A 36 40.09 -4.31 32.65
N LEU A 37 39.88 -4.22 33.95
CA LEU A 37 39.32 -5.29 34.78
C LEU A 37 37.82 -5.07 34.94
N PHE A 38 37.01 -5.72 34.09
CA PHE A 38 35.55 -5.67 34.18
C PHE A 38 35.07 -6.47 35.39
N GLN A 39 34.64 -5.78 36.45
CA GLN A 39 33.87 -6.42 37.52
C GLN A 39 32.45 -6.71 37.02
N THR A 40 32.01 -7.97 37.16
CA THR A 40 30.63 -8.37 36.88
C THR A 40 29.73 -7.81 37.97
N LEU A 41 28.93 -6.78 37.67
CA LEU A 41 27.88 -6.32 38.58
C LEU A 41 26.81 -7.41 38.73
N PRO A 42 26.30 -7.66 39.96
CA PRO A 42 25.21 -8.60 40.19
C PRO A 42 23.93 -8.24 39.40
N TRP A 43 23.25 -9.27 38.92
CA TRP A 43 22.01 -9.20 38.13
C TRP A 43 20.81 -8.63 38.94
N GLU A 44 20.93 -8.62 40.26
CA GLU A 44 19.91 -8.14 41.22
C GLU A 44 19.89 -6.60 41.42
N HIS A 45 20.58 -5.84 40.56
CA HIS A 45 20.46 -4.37 40.45
C HIS A 45 19.83 -3.88 39.13
N ALA A 46 19.15 -4.74 38.38
CA ALA A 46 18.41 -4.35 37.18
C ALA A 46 16.93 -4.10 37.49
N ASP A 47 16.46 -2.84 37.39
CA ASP A 47 15.09 -2.45 37.73
C ASP A 47 14.03 -3.16 36.86
N PHE A 48 13.23 -4.03 37.50
CA PHE A 48 12.39 -5.01 36.82
C PHE A 48 10.88 -4.69 36.85
N TYR A 49 10.50 -3.41 36.85
CA TYR A 49 9.09 -2.98 36.94
C TYR A 49 8.67 -1.96 35.86
N CYS A 50 8.35 -2.46 34.66
CA CYS A 50 7.46 -1.75 33.73
C CYS A 50 6.47 -2.72 33.04
N CYS A 51 5.60 -3.33 33.84
CA CYS A 51 4.62 -4.32 33.39
C CYS A 51 3.34 -3.66 32.82
N GLN A 52 3.37 -3.23 31.55
CA GLN A 52 2.13 -2.86 30.84
C GLN A 52 1.36 -4.12 30.41
N GLY A 53 0.40 -4.59 31.23
CA GLY A 53 -0.28 -5.87 30.93
C GLY A 53 -1.46 -6.31 31.78
N GLN A 54 -2.26 -5.40 32.38
CA GLN A 54 -3.57 -5.78 32.96
C GLN A 54 -4.69 -4.75 32.69
N PRO A 55 -5.94 -5.19 32.46
CA PRO A 55 -7.15 -4.36 32.56
C PRO A 55 -7.61 -4.28 34.04
N VAL A 56 -8.30 -3.27 34.57
CA VAL A 56 -9.64 -2.75 34.21
C VAL A 56 -9.92 -1.41 34.98
N HIS A 57 -10.66 -0.47 34.36
CA HIS A 57 -11.40 0.68 34.95
C HIS A 57 -10.70 1.82 35.76
N ALA A 58 -11.48 2.93 35.90
CA ALA A 58 -11.43 4.00 36.91
C ALA A 58 -10.29 5.05 36.92
N THR A 59 -10.48 6.10 36.12
CA THR A 59 -10.36 7.53 36.51
C THR A 59 -9.28 7.93 37.54
N ARG A 60 -8.02 8.04 37.11
CA ARG A 60 -7.02 9.01 37.62
C ARG A 60 -5.99 9.29 36.51
N LYS A 61 -5.53 10.55 36.37
CA LYS A 61 -4.35 10.84 35.52
C LYS A 61 -3.14 10.15 36.13
N ARG A 62 -2.32 9.50 35.30
CA ARG A 62 -1.01 8.97 35.70
C ARG A 62 -0.02 10.14 35.90
N ALA A 63 0.97 9.95 36.77
CA ALA A 63 2.20 10.72 36.70
C ALA A 63 3.05 10.18 35.54
N PHE A 64 3.86 11.05 34.91
CA PHE A 64 4.74 10.68 33.81
C PHE A 64 6.09 10.14 34.35
N CYS A 65 6.73 9.26 33.58
CA CYS A 65 8.00 8.67 33.98
C CYS A 65 9.19 9.46 33.41
N LYS A 66 10.11 9.85 34.29
CA LYS A 66 11.43 10.40 33.98
C LYS A 66 12.48 9.43 34.52
N SER A 67 13.59 9.23 33.80
CA SER A 67 14.67 8.35 34.27
C SER A 67 15.26 8.89 35.58
N GLU A 68 15.18 8.13 36.67
CA GLU A 68 15.52 8.61 38.03
C GLU A 68 17.00 8.99 38.20
N ARG A 69 17.88 8.54 37.30
CA ARG A 69 19.30 8.90 37.25
C ARG A 69 19.73 9.13 35.80
N PRO A 70 20.62 10.10 35.53
CA PRO A 70 21.18 10.29 34.20
C PRO A 70 22.16 9.16 33.85
N LEU A 71 22.31 8.88 32.54
CA LEU A 71 23.41 8.08 32.02
C LEU A 71 24.63 8.98 31.83
N LEU A 72 25.79 8.56 32.31
CA LEU A 72 27.05 9.26 32.12
C LEU A 72 27.78 8.71 30.89
N PHE A 73 28.14 9.59 29.96
CA PHE A 73 28.93 9.29 28.77
C PHE A 73 30.33 9.86 28.92
N ASP A 74 31.32 8.98 29.10
CA ASP A 74 32.72 9.35 29.30
C ASP A 74 33.40 9.59 27.95
N ASN A 75 33.51 10.87 27.57
CA ASN A 75 34.11 11.31 26.30
C ASN A 75 35.60 11.65 26.51
N PRO A 76 36.57 10.90 25.94
CA PRO A 76 38.00 11.16 26.14
C PRO A 76 38.52 12.51 25.64
N ALA A 77 37.72 13.27 24.88
CA ALA A 77 38.02 14.64 24.46
C ALA A 77 37.43 15.73 25.37
N ALA A 78 36.40 15.40 26.16
CA ALA A 78 35.80 16.32 27.12
C ALA A 78 36.61 16.36 28.43
N LYS A 79 36.38 17.40 29.26
CA LYS A 79 37.05 17.53 30.57
C LYS A 79 36.29 16.85 31.72
N PHE A 80 35.10 16.33 31.44
CA PHE A 80 34.16 15.71 32.38
C PHE A 80 33.23 14.75 31.61
N PRO A 81 32.64 13.74 32.27
CA PRO A 81 31.64 12.89 31.65
C PRO A 81 30.35 13.68 31.39
N VAL A 82 29.80 13.57 30.18
CA VAL A 82 28.56 14.25 29.75
C VAL A 82 27.35 13.48 30.29
N ALA A 83 26.40 14.17 30.92
CA ALA A 83 25.24 13.50 31.53
C ALA A 83 24.00 13.59 30.62
N ILE A 84 23.24 12.49 30.53
CA ILE A 84 22.13 12.33 29.58
C ILE A 84 20.88 11.81 30.31
N LEU A 85 19.72 12.44 30.10
CA LEU A 85 18.49 12.14 30.82
C LEU A 85 17.25 12.06 29.90
N PHE A 86 16.33 11.14 30.21
CA PHE A 86 15.15 10.82 29.38
C PHE A 86 13.83 11.08 30.14
N ASP A 87 12.81 11.56 29.42
CA ASP A 87 11.49 11.90 29.99
C ASP A 87 10.33 11.54 29.03
N GLU A 88 9.22 11.04 29.59
CA GLU A 88 7.95 10.72 28.90
C GLU A 88 6.87 11.84 29.06
N SER A 89 7.21 12.97 29.68
CA SER A 89 6.26 14.06 29.99
C SER A 89 5.64 14.76 28.77
N GLY A 90 6.12 14.51 27.55
CA GLY A 90 5.49 14.96 26.31
C GLY A 90 4.15 14.27 26.01
N GLY A 91 3.80 13.22 26.75
CA GLY A 91 2.46 12.63 26.76
C GLY A 91 2.11 11.83 25.50
N THR A 92 3.11 11.26 24.82
CA THR A 92 2.88 10.43 23.61
C THR A 92 2.30 9.04 23.89
N GLU A 93 2.34 8.57 25.15
CA GLU A 93 2.01 7.21 25.60
C GLU A 93 2.84 6.09 24.92
N THR A 94 4.00 6.42 24.34
CA THR A 94 4.79 5.49 23.48
C THR A 94 6.29 5.37 23.81
N GLY A 95 6.73 5.84 24.98
CA GLY A 95 8.13 5.86 25.42
C GLY A 95 8.65 7.27 25.66
N TYR A 96 9.91 7.38 26.07
CA TYR A 96 10.62 8.65 26.24
C TYR A 96 10.56 9.50 24.96
N ASP A 97 10.00 10.70 25.07
CA ASP A 97 9.74 11.63 23.96
C ASP A 97 10.48 12.98 24.08
N THR A 98 11.17 13.19 25.20
CA THR A 98 12.11 14.30 25.42
C THR A 98 13.48 13.80 25.87
N LEU A 99 14.55 14.34 25.28
CA LEU A 99 15.95 14.08 25.62
C LEU A 99 16.61 15.37 26.14
N TYR A 100 17.33 15.23 27.24
CA TYR A 100 18.17 16.27 27.86
C TYR A 100 19.63 15.82 27.87
N VAL A 101 20.55 16.74 27.58
CA VAL A 101 21.99 16.49 27.62
C VAL A 101 22.67 17.67 28.29
N ASP A 102 23.27 17.40 29.44
CA ASP A 102 24.04 18.32 30.27
C ASP A 102 25.48 18.38 29.74
N PHE A 103 25.81 19.55 29.16
CA PHE A 103 27.06 19.79 28.43
C PHE A 103 28.12 20.60 29.22
N ASP A 104 27.79 21.15 30.39
CA ASP A 104 28.76 21.84 31.27
C ASP A 104 28.99 21.18 32.64
N ALA A 105 28.20 20.13 32.93
CA ALA A 105 28.21 19.29 34.12
C ALA A 105 27.80 19.99 35.43
N ASP A 106 26.95 21.02 35.37
CA ASP A 106 26.33 21.63 36.56
C ASP A 106 25.16 20.81 37.16
N GLY A 107 24.59 19.87 36.39
CA GLY A 107 23.51 18.98 36.80
C GLY A 107 22.08 19.55 36.62
N GLN A 108 21.91 20.71 36.02
CA GLN A 108 20.64 21.44 35.89
C GLN A 108 20.02 21.33 34.49
N PHE A 109 19.74 20.09 34.08
CA PHE A 109 19.03 19.66 32.85
C PHE A 109 17.78 20.44 32.41
N ALA A 110 17.26 21.38 33.21
CA ALA A 110 16.13 22.23 32.84
C ALA A 110 16.52 23.38 31.90
N ASP A 111 17.76 23.88 31.98
CA ASP A 111 18.25 25.03 31.20
C ASP A 111 19.09 24.59 29.96
N ASP A 112 19.38 23.30 29.86
CA ASP A 112 20.08 22.62 28.77
C ASP A 112 19.32 22.55 27.42
N PRO A 113 19.99 22.25 26.30
CA PRO A 113 19.36 22.09 24.99
C PRO A 113 18.36 20.91 24.95
N VAL A 114 17.07 21.24 25.08
CA VAL A 114 15.96 20.28 25.08
C VAL A 114 15.63 19.77 23.66
N TYR A 115 15.76 18.47 23.43
CA TYR A 115 15.36 17.83 22.17
C TYR A 115 14.00 17.14 22.33
N LYS A 116 12.95 17.66 21.67
CA LYS A 116 11.60 17.08 21.62
C LYS A 116 11.25 16.50 20.25
N ALA A 117 10.65 15.32 20.23
CA ALA A 117 10.07 14.72 19.03
C ALA A 117 8.72 15.39 18.69
N ASP A 118 8.75 16.49 17.95
CA ASP A 118 7.62 17.42 17.84
C ASP A 118 6.34 16.85 17.17
N LYS A 119 5.19 17.30 17.69
CA LYS A 119 3.83 17.07 17.18
C LYS A 119 3.09 18.40 16.90
N GLY A 120 3.79 19.41 16.40
CA GLY A 120 3.21 20.68 15.93
C GLY A 120 3.47 21.86 16.86
N ALA A 121 4.72 22.33 16.87
CA ALA A 121 5.15 23.48 17.66
C ALA A 121 4.53 24.83 17.22
N VAL A 122 4.28 25.71 18.20
CA VAL A 122 4.12 27.16 18.04
C VAL A 122 4.82 27.85 19.22
N ALA A 123 5.64 28.87 18.91
CA ALA A 123 6.45 29.68 19.84
C ALA A 123 7.54 28.92 20.64
N GLY A 124 8.61 29.56 21.12
CA GLY A 124 9.01 30.97 21.03
C GLY A 124 10.54 31.12 21.03
N ALA A 125 11.06 32.35 21.02
CA ALA A 125 12.50 32.61 20.84
C ALA A 125 13.22 33.08 22.11
N ALA A 126 14.39 32.47 22.36
CA ALA A 126 15.53 33.03 23.08
C ALA A 126 16.78 32.72 22.23
N GLY A 127 17.91 33.39 22.44
CA GLY A 127 19.04 33.26 21.50
C GLY A 127 20.43 33.49 22.07
N PHE A 128 21.35 32.65 21.59
CA PHE A 128 22.75 32.98 21.31
C PHE A 128 23.09 32.45 19.90
N GLY A 129 24.16 32.95 19.29
CA GLY A 129 24.39 32.83 17.84
C GLY A 129 24.95 31.47 17.39
N GLY A 130 24.31 30.86 16.38
CA GLY A 130 24.80 29.66 15.68
C GLY A 130 23.70 28.99 14.85
N ASP A 131 23.91 28.81 13.54
CA ASP A 131 22.86 28.31 12.62
C ASP A 131 22.72 26.76 12.62
N VAL A 132 22.14 26.22 13.69
CA VAL A 132 21.84 24.78 13.84
C VAL A 132 20.39 24.48 13.42
N LYS A 133 20.04 24.79 12.16
CA LYS A 133 18.62 24.83 11.71
C LYS A 133 18.18 23.86 10.61
N ALA A 134 19.05 22.95 10.14
CA ALA A 134 18.78 22.17 8.91
C ALA A 134 18.67 20.64 9.06
N CYS A 135 19.09 20.03 10.18
CA CYS A 135 19.41 18.59 10.20
C CYS A 135 18.26 17.61 10.53
N PHE A 136 17.14 18.04 11.13
CA PHE A 136 16.24 17.11 11.84
C PHE A 136 14.79 17.00 11.31
N ALA A 137 14.42 17.72 10.25
CA ALA A 137 13.03 17.79 9.77
C ALA A 137 12.41 16.48 9.25
N ASN A 138 13.18 15.39 9.08
CA ASN A 138 12.74 14.16 8.40
C ASN A 138 12.98 12.85 9.17
N VAL A 139 13.51 12.87 10.40
CA VAL A 139 13.83 11.63 11.13
C VAL A 139 12.55 10.98 11.69
N ARG A 140 12.11 9.86 11.09
CA ARG A 140 10.99 9.04 11.59
C ARG A 140 11.47 7.67 12.05
N VAL A 141 11.39 7.41 13.36
CA VAL A 141 11.67 6.08 13.93
C VAL A 141 10.49 5.13 13.64
N VAL A 142 10.67 4.22 12.68
CA VAL A 142 9.61 3.29 12.25
C VAL A 142 9.46 2.13 13.22
N HIS A 143 8.54 2.24 14.17
CA HIS A 143 8.23 1.17 15.12
C HIS A 143 7.46 0.00 14.48
N SER A 144 8.07 -1.19 14.47
CA SER A 144 7.40 -2.44 14.10
C SER A 144 6.72 -3.05 15.32
N ARG A 145 5.37 -3.01 15.39
CA ARG A 145 4.53 -3.56 16.47
C ARG A 145 4.60 -5.11 16.64
N LYS A 146 5.66 -5.78 16.18
CA LYS A 146 5.79 -7.25 16.18
C LYS A 146 7.15 -7.82 16.62
N ARG A 147 8.14 -7.00 17.00
CA ARG A 147 9.44 -7.49 17.54
C ARG A 147 10.08 -6.49 18.51
N ASN A 148 10.48 -6.96 19.69
CA ASN A 148 11.24 -6.16 20.67
C ASN A 148 12.71 -6.06 20.23
N TRP A 149 13.05 -5.04 19.45
CA TRP A 149 14.42 -4.64 19.14
C TRP A 149 14.56 -3.18 19.53
N LEU A 150 15.37 -2.88 20.56
CA LEU A 150 15.64 -1.51 20.97
C LEU A 150 16.33 -0.75 19.82
N PRO A 151 15.86 0.44 19.44
CA PRO A 151 16.53 1.25 18.44
C PRO A 151 17.90 1.69 18.97
N ARG A 152 18.98 1.26 18.31
CA ARG A 152 20.33 1.73 18.62
C ARG A 152 20.62 3.01 17.83
N VAL A 153 20.64 4.13 18.54
CA VAL A 153 21.16 5.40 18.02
C VAL A 153 22.68 5.42 18.26
N GLN A 154 23.46 5.83 17.25
CA GLN A 154 24.85 6.23 17.46
C GLN A 154 24.92 7.76 17.43
N VAL A 155 25.19 8.34 18.60
CA VAL A 155 25.57 9.75 18.74
C VAL A 155 27.09 9.84 18.58
N ALA A 156 27.55 10.75 17.74
CA ALA A 156 28.95 11.11 17.59
C ALA A 156 29.13 12.59 17.93
N LEU A 157 29.85 12.86 19.02
CA LEU A 157 30.34 14.22 19.29
C LEU A 157 31.55 14.47 18.39
N LEU A 158 31.42 15.40 17.46
CA LEU A 158 32.51 15.84 16.59
C LEU A 158 33.05 17.16 17.14
N SER A 159 34.20 17.11 17.80
CA SER A 159 34.95 18.30 18.21
C SER A 159 35.76 18.84 17.03
N GLY A 160 35.25 19.91 16.42
CA GLY A 160 35.99 20.71 15.45
C GLY A 160 36.67 21.90 16.13
N ARG A 161 37.72 22.45 15.51
CA ARG A 161 38.11 23.84 15.77
C ARG A 161 37.62 24.72 14.63
N SER A 162 37.00 25.84 14.97
CA SER A 162 36.77 26.96 14.05
C SER A 162 38.09 27.70 13.76
N ASP A 163 38.11 28.52 12.71
CA ASP A 163 39.32 29.24 12.28
C ASP A 163 39.83 30.28 13.31
N ASP A 164 39.01 30.64 14.30
CA ASP A 164 39.38 31.46 15.46
C ASP A 164 39.99 30.66 16.63
N GLY A 165 40.07 29.33 16.51
CA GLY A 165 40.68 28.42 17.48
C GLY A 165 39.74 27.90 18.59
N GLN A 166 38.48 28.33 18.64
CA GLN A 166 37.50 27.77 19.58
C GLN A 166 37.17 26.32 19.23
N VAL A 167 36.88 25.50 20.25
CA VAL A 167 36.43 24.11 20.05
C VAL A 167 34.91 24.09 19.98
N ALA A 168 34.37 23.80 18.80
CA ALA A 168 32.96 23.60 18.58
C ALA A 168 32.63 22.10 18.65
N GLU A 169 31.99 21.66 19.72
CA GLU A 169 31.49 20.29 19.84
C GLU A 169 30.12 20.17 19.16
N SER A 170 30.08 19.45 18.04
CA SER A 170 28.86 19.21 17.28
C SER A 170 28.29 17.84 17.62
N CYS A 171 27.11 17.80 18.25
CA CYS A 171 26.37 16.56 18.49
C CYS A 171 25.73 16.07 17.18
N VAL A 172 26.45 15.21 16.46
CA VAL A 172 25.95 14.56 15.25
C VAL A 172 25.33 13.22 15.65
N MET A 173 24.01 13.21 15.79
CA MET A 173 23.27 11.95 15.64
C MET A 173 23.54 11.43 14.23
N ILE A 174 24.25 10.31 14.11
CA ILE A 174 24.46 9.67 12.81
C ILE A 174 23.25 8.75 12.56
N PRO A 175 22.28 9.13 11.70
CA PRO A 175 21.39 8.12 11.15
C PRO A 175 22.26 7.10 10.41
N GLN A 176 22.02 5.81 10.64
CA GLN A 176 22.54 4.80 9.73
C GLN A 176 21.76 4.93 8.42
N GLU A 177 22.18 5.85 7.54
CA GLU A 177 21.84 5.85 6.12
C GLU A 177 22.58 4.71 5.42
N TRP A 178 22.27 3.50 5.87
CA TRP A 178 22.32 2.32 5.04
C TRP A 178 20.95 2.24 4.38
N ALA A 179 20.88 2.25 3.05
CA ALA A 179 19.65 1.82 2.38
C ALA A 179 19.55 0.29 2.52
N VAL A 180 19.09 -0.20 3.68
CA VAL A 180 19.00 -1.63 4.01
C VAL A 180 17.86 -2.28 3.22
N GLY A 181 18.16 -2.64 1.99
CA GLY A 181 17.31 -3.51 1.19
C GLY A 181 17.33 -4.94 1.70
N THR A 182 16.30 -5.71 1.34
CA THR A 182 16.43 -7.17 1.24
C THR A 182 16.31 -7.57 -0.22
N VAL A 183 17.44 -7.92 -0.84
CA VAL A 183 17.45 -8.50 -2.19
C VAL A 183 17.10 -9.98 -2.05
N ASN A 184 16.23 -10.48 -2.92
CA ASN A 184 15.64 -11.80 -2.79
C ASN A 184 16.26 -12.73 -3.85
N VAL A 185 17.20 -13.58 -3.43
CA VAL A 185 18.01 -14.46 -4.30
C VAL A 185 17.67 -15.91 -3.97
N ASP A 186 17.24 -16.70 -4.95
CA ASP A 186 16.80 -18.10 -4.80
C ASP A 186 15.88 -18.32 -3.56
N GLY A 187 14.93 -17.39 -3.36
CA GLY A 187 13.98 -17.40 -2.25
C GLY A 187 14.53 -16.96 -0.88
N ARG A 188 15.83 -16.66 -0.77
CA ARG A 188 16.47 -16.12 0.44
C ARG A 188 16.52 -14.59 0.39
N LYS A 189 16.10 -13.94 1.48
CA LYS A 189 16.27 -12.50 1.68
C LYS A 189 17.67 -12.22 2.23
N LEU A 190 18.57 -11.75 1.37
CA LEU A 190 19.89 -11.28 1.77
C LEU A 190 19.81 -9.81 2.17
N ALA A 191 20.49 -9.43 3.25
CA ALA A 191 20.64 -8.03 3.63
C ALA A 191 21.59 -7.33 2.64
N ALA A 192 21.12 -6.22 2.06
CA ALA A 192 21.84 -5.42 1.10
C ALA A 192 21.92 -3.98 1.62
N ALA A 193 23.09 -3.34 1.54
CA ALA A 193 23.26 -1.95 1.95
C ALA A 193 23.98 -1.18 0.85
N LEU A 194 23.32 -0.15 0.30
CA LEU A 194 24.04 0.90 -0.43
C LEU A 194 24.70 1.82 0.59
N ILE A 195 25.93 2.24 0.27
CA ILE A 195 26.73 3.20 1.03
C ILE A 195 27.24 4.25 0.03
N ASP A 196 26.77 5.48 0.17
CA ASP A 196 27.46 6.65 -0.38
C ASP A 196 28.46 7.16 0.68
N ARG A 197 29.72 7.33 0.29
CA ARG A 197 30.62 8.33 0.87
C ARG A 197 31.58 8.88 -0.17
N ASN A 198 31.66 10.21 -0.23
CA ASN A 198 32.83 10.92 -0.74
C ASN A 198 34.04 10.63 0.19
N TRP A 199 34.77 9.55 -0.06
CA TRP A 199 36.07 9.27 0.56
C TRP A 199 37.19 9.50 -0.46
N ASN A 200 38.20 10.26 -0.07
CA ASN A 200 39.25 10.74 -0.98
C ASN A 200 40.59 10.09 -0.61
N ASP A 201 40.93 8.98 -1.26
CA ASP A 201 42.21 8.28 -1.09
C ASP A 201 42.84 7.93 -2.44
N ARG A 202 44.17 8.03 -2.52
CA ARG A 202 44.93 7.78 -3.76
C ARG A 202 45.35 6.33 -3.88
N LEU A 203 44.90 5.66 -4.94
CA LEU A 203 45.41 4.35 -5.34
C LEU A 203 46.70 4.51 -6.16
N THR A 204 47.84 4.17 -5.54
CA THR A 204 49.10 3.92 -6.25
C THR A 204 49.29 2.43 -6.47
N ASP A 205 49.80 2.05 -7.66
CA ASP A 205 50.29 0.70 -7.91
C ASP A 205 51.76 0.55 -7.50
N ALA A 206 52.29 -0.68 -7.62
CA ALA A 206 53.68 -0.99 -7.32
C ALA A 206 54.67 -0.66 -8.46
N GLY A 207 54.22 0.00 -9.53
CA GLY A 207 55.03 0.41 -10.68
C GLY A 207 55.47 1.87 -10.65
N GLY A 208 54.87 2.71 -9.81
CA GLY A 208 55.27 4.12 -9.64
C GLY A 208 54.93 5.01 -10.84
N LEU A 209 53.96 4.61 -11.67
CA LEU A 209 53.65 5.26 -12.94
C LEU A 209 52.81 6.53 -12.70
N ASN A 210 53.49 7.66 -12.50
CA ASN A 210 52.89 8.96 -12.20
C ASN A 210 52.25 9.58 -13.46
N LEU A 211 51.03 9.16 -13.79
CA LEU A 211 50.23 9.75 -14.87
C LEU A 211 49.74 11.16 -14.51
N GLN A 212 50.56 12.16 -14.83
CA GLN A 212 50.06 13.53 -15.02
C GLN A 212 49.27 13.57 -16.34
N ASP A 213 47.94 13.63 -16.19
CA ASP A 213 46.89 13.84 -17.19
C ASP A 213 46.79 12.88 -18.41
N PRO A 214 45.98 11.80 -18.28
CA PRO A 214 45.34 11.13 -19.41
C PRO A 214 43.91 11.65 -19.65
N PRO A 215 43.48 11.90 -20.90
CA PRO A 215 42.14 12.43 -21.21
C PRO A 215 41.03 11.38 -21.06
N GLY A 216 39.86 11.79 -20.53
CA GLY A 216 38.65 10.95 -20.45
C GLY A 216 38.37 10.31 -19.09
N GLY A 217 38.65 11.02 -17.99
CA GLY A 217 38.45 10.53 -16.62
C GLY A 217 37.01 10.10 -16.29
N PHE A 218 36.89 9.11 -15.39
CA PHE A 218 35.61 8.67 -14.83
C PHE A 218 34.97 9.77 -13.96
N PRO A 219 33.68 10.09 -14.13
CA PRO A 219 32.91 10.75 -13.08
C PRO A 219 32.85 9.86 -11.83
N ARG A 220 32.91 10.47 -10.63
CA ARG A 220 32.75 9.77 -9.35
C ARG A 220 31.37 9.10 -9.29
N GLY A 221 31.29 7.87 -8.78
CA GLY A 221 30.03 7.17 -8.59
C GLY A 221 30.15 5.83 -7.85
N ASP A 222 29.18 5.62 -6.95
CA ASP A 222 28.60 4.40 -6.39
C ASP A 222 29.42 3.08 -6.36
N TYR A 223 29.61 2.55 -5.14
CA TYR A 223 30.01 1.16 -4.92
C TYR A 223 28.80 0.28 -4.55
N LEU A 224 28.69 -0.88 -5.19
CA LEU A 224 27.74 -1.93 -4.78
C LEU A 224 28.44 -2.92 -3.84
N VAL A 225 27.90 -3.10 -2.63
CA VAL A 225 28.36 -4.11 -1.66
C VAL A 225 27.15 -4.92 -1.18
N LEU A 226 27.30 -6.25 -1.11
CA LEU A 226 26.25 -7.19 -0.70
C LEU A 226 26.85 -8.27 0.23
N GLY A 227 26.08 -8.77 1.21
CA GLY A 227 26.55 -9.74 2.22
C GLY A 227 25.90 -11.12 2.14
N ILE A 228 26.66 -12.17 2.48
CA ILE A 228 26.16 -13.55 2.64
C ILE A 228 25.88 -13.81 4.12
N ASP A 229 24.85 -14.61 4.41
CA ASP A 229 24.53 -15.07 5.76
C ASP A 229 25.05 -16.50 6.00
N GLY A 230 25.83 -16.70 7.08
CA GLY A 230 25.90 -18.00 7.78
C GLY A 230 26.95 -19.06 7.40
N GLU A 231 28.24 -18.73 7.27
CA GLU A 231 29.32 -19.72 7.50
C GLU A 231 30.17 -19.36 8.73
N LYS A 232 30.45 -20.35 9.59
CA LYS A 232 31.14 -20.19 10.88
C LYS A 232 32.67 -20.46 10.83
N SER A 233 33.27 -20.50 9.65
CA SER A 233 34.54 -21.21 9.42
C SER A 233 35.52 -20.53 8.46
N LEU A 234 35.67 -19.19 8.52
CA LEU A 234 36.62 -18.46 7.66
C LEU A 234 37.69 -17.61 8.36
N LEU A 235 37.65 -17.40 9.67
CA LEU A 235 38.80 -16.89 10.45
C LEU A 235 38.82 -17.45 11.89
N PRO A 236 40.00 -17.70 12.48
CA PRO A 236 40.18 -17.90 13.93
C PRO A 236 40.10 -16.57 14.70
N ASN A 237 39.97 -16.64 16.03
CA ASN A 237 39.40 -15.56 16.87
C ASN A 237 40.21 -14.25 16.99
N ASP A 238 41.53 -14.28 16.83
CA ASP A 238 42.40 -13.32 17.55
C ASP A 238 42.82 -12.06 16.76
N ALA A 239 42.02 -11.62 15.77
CA ALA A 239 42.40 -10.58 14.80
C ALA A 239 41.38 -9.44 14.63
N MET A 240 40.80 -8.92 15.73
CA MET A 240 39.96 -7.72 15.73
C MET A 240 40.67 -6.50 16.34
N ALA A 241 41.73 -6.03 15.67
CA ALA A 241 42.35 -4.74 15.96
C ALA A 241 42.70 -4.00 14.65
N ARG A 242 42.35 -2.70 14.59
CA ARG A 242 42.59 -1.73 13.50
C ARG A 242 41.66 -1.89 12.28
N GLY A 243 40.98 -0.79 11.93
CA GLY A 243 39.79 -0.76 11.07
C GLY A 243 39.98 -1.03 9.56
N GLY A 244 38.83 -1.23 8.89
CA GLY A 244 38.75 -1.41 7.43
C GLY A 244 37.43 -2.05 6.96
N SER A 245 36.31 -1.31 6.99
CA SER A 245 34.97 -1.85 6.73
C SER A 245 34.46 -1.64 5.28
N ALA A 246 34.78 -2.56 4.36
CA ALA A 246 34.00 -2.86 3.13
C ALA A 246 34.68 -3.93 2.25
N ARG A 247 34.20 -5.20 2.26
CA ARG A 247 34.65 -6.27 1.32
C ARG A 247 33.53 -7.28 1.04
N GLY A 248 33.07 -7.39 -0.22
CA GLY A 248 32.12 -8.42 -0.67
C GLY A 248 31.48 -8.14 -2.03
N VAL A 249 31.64 -9.06 -2.99
CA VAL A 249 30.99 -9.03 -4.32
C VAL A 249 30.18 -10.30 -4.49
N LEU A 250 28.86 -10.18 -4.68
CA LEU A 250 27.95 -11.32 -4.76
C LEU A 250 27.38 -11.53 -6.17
N THR A 251 28.18 -12.15 -7.01
CA THR A 251 27.68 -12.81 -8.21
C THR A 251 28.54 -14.04 -8.48
N GLU A 252 27.92 -15.16 -8.82
CA GLU A 252 28.67 -16.32 -9.32
C GLU A 252 29.22 -16.02 -10.72
N HIS A 253 28.47 -15.26 -11.54
CA HIS A 253 28.77 -15.01 -12.94
C HIS A 253 28.63 -13.53 -13.33
N LEU A 254 29.76 -12.88 -13.65
CA LEU A 254 29.80 -11.53 -14.19
C LEU A 254 29.84 -11.57 -15.73
N VAL A 255 28.91 -10.88 -16.37
CA VAL A 255 28.87 -10.70 -17.83
C VAL A 255 29.27 -9.27 -18.17
N LEU A 256 30.30 -9.13 -19.00
CA LEU A 256 30.85 -7.87 -19.52
C LEU A 256 30.76 -7.86 -21.05
N ASP A 257 31.05 -6.72 -21.69
CA ASP A 257 31.13 -6.64 -23.17
C ASP A 257 32.16 -7.63 -23.76
N SER A 258 33.12 -8.09 -22.96
CA SER A 258 34.15 -9.08 -23.32
C SER A 258 33.77 -10.55 -23.08
N GLY A 259 32.61 -10.85 -22.49
CA GLY A 259 32.12 -12.22 -22.27
C GLY A 259 31.59 -12.49 -20.86
N ALA A 260 31.34 -13.78 -20.57
CA ALA A 260 30.85 -14.27 -19.28
C ALA A 260 31.97 -14.93 -18.46
N TYR A 261 32.09 -14.53 -17.20
CA TYR A 261 33.15 -14.97 -16.28
C TYR A 261 32.55 -15.45 -14.97
N ARG A 262 32.99 -16.60 -14.46
CA ARG A 262 32.76 -16.97 -13.06
C ARG A 262 33.68 -16.14 -12.17
N VAL A 263 33.11 -15.42 -11.20
CA VAL A 263 33.89 -14.61 -10.27
C VAL A 263 34.41 -15.50 -9.15
N LYS A 264 35.71 -15.43 -8.85
CA LYS A 264 36.31 -16.02 -7.65
C LYS A 264 37.00 -14.92 -6.84
N ALA A 265 36.44 -14.59 -5.69
CA ALA A 265 37.09 -13.70 -4.74
C ALA A 265 38.13 -14.46 -3.90
N GLY A 266 39.26 -13.80 -3.60
CA GLY A 266 40.28 -14.26 -2.67
C GLY A 266 40.82 -13.09 -1.85
N GLN A 267 40.98 -13.28 -0.54
CA GLN A 267 41.54 -12.24 0.33
C GLN A 267 43.07 -12.29 0.32
N SER A 268 43.69 -11.11 0.26
CA SER A 268 45.14 -10.93 0.33
C SER A 268 45.51 -9.79 1.28
N ALA A 269 46.77 -9.73 1.71
CA ALA A 269 47.30 -8.65 2.53
C ALA A 269 47.19 -7.25 1.89
N ARG A 270 46.93 -7.15 0.57
CA ARG A 270 46.76 -5.88 -0.15
C ARG A 270 45.31 -5.54 -0.50
N GLY A 271 44.37 -6.50 -0.48
CA GLY A 271 43.02 -6.29 -1.02
C GLY A 271 42.20 -7.56 -1.18
N VAL A 272 40.95 -7.41 -1.63
CA VAL A 272 40.25 -8.51 -2.32
C VAL A 272 40.83 -8.61 -3.73
N ARG A 273 41.32 -9.79 -4.09
CA ARG A 273 41.60 -10.15 -5.47
C ARG A 273 40.34 -10.79 -6.06
N LEU A 274 39.95 -10.38 -7.26
CA LEU A 274 38.89 -11.02 -8.04
C LEU A 274 39.52 -11.69 -9.26
N ASP A 275 39.51 -13.03 -9.29
CA ASP A 275 39.86 -13.80 -10.48
C ASP A 275 38.59 -13.99 -11.32
N LEU A 276 38.61 -13.48 -12.56
CA LEU A 276 37.52 -13.64 -13.53
C LEU A 276 37.84 -14.82 -14.44
N LEU A 277 37.20 -15.97 -14.19
CA LEU A 277 37.44 -17.22 -14.91
C LEU A 277 36.43 -17.35 -16.07
N PRO A 278 36.85 -17.34 -17.36
CA PRO A 278 35.90 -17.45 -18.48
C PRO A 278 35.06 -18.73 -18.40
N VAL A 279 33.74 -18.63 -18.66
CA VAL A 279 32.83 -19.80 -18.62
C VAL A 279 31.91 -19.89 -19.83
N LYS A 280 31.67 -21.12 -20.28
CA LYS A 280 30.55 -21.47 -21.16
C LYS A 280 29.32 -21.76 -20.31
N ALA A 281 28.60 -20.71 -19.91
CA ALA A 281 27.27 -20.85 -19.33
C ALA A 281 26.23 -21.24 -20.40
N THR A 282 25.14 -21.90 -19.99
CA THR A 282 23.94 -22.04 -20.84
C THR A 282 23.30 -20.66 -21.00
N THR A 283 23.09 -20.20 -22.24
CA THR A 283 22.69 -18.82 -22.52
C THR A 283 21.39 -18.71 -23.32
N GLY A 284 20.60 -17.68 -23.01
CA GLY A 284 19.49 -17.20 -23.82
C GLY A 284 19.81 -15.87 -24.50
N ARG A 285 19.00 -15.44 -25.46
CA ARG A 285 19.21 -14.20 -26.23
C ARG A 285 18.07 -13.22 -25.97
N LEU A 286 18.39 -12.06 -25.38
CA LEU A 286 17.48 -10.92 -25.24
C LEU A 286 17.62 -10.02 -26.45
N LYS A 287 16.54 -9.83 -27.22
CA LYS A 287 16.47 -8.75 -28.20
C LYS A 287 16.06 -7.46 -27.48
N LEU A 288 16.92 -6.45 -27.52
CA LEU A 288 16.64 -5.12 -27.02
C LEU A 288 15.88 -4.29 -28.06
N PRO A 289 15.15 -3.24 -27.66
CA PRO A 289 14.64 -2.23 -28.58
C PRO A 289 15.79 -1.60 -29.38
N ALA A 290 15.61 -1.41 -30.69
CA ALA A 290 16.63 -0.83 -31.57
C ALA A 290 17.09 0.59 -31.14
N THR A 291 16.31 1.26 -30.29
CA THR A 291 16.61 2.58 -29.68
C THR A 291 17.54 2.53 -28.46
N MET A 292 17.96 1.35 -27.97
CA MET A 292 18.87 1.21 -26.84
C MET A 292 20.36 1.20 -27.21
N THR A 293 20.70 1.22 -28.51
CA THR A 293 22.08 1.26 -28.99
C THR A 293 22.85 2.46 -28.42
N GLY A 294 23.92 2.21 -27.67
CA GLY A 294 24.80 3.25 -27.14
C GLY A 294 24.50 3.73 -25.70
N ARG A 295 23.61 3.06 -24.94
CA ARG A 295 23.45 3.29 -23.49
C ARG A 295 23.98 2.10 -22.68
N ARG A 296 24.57 2.36 -21.51
CA ARG A 296 25.01 1.29 -20.58
C ARG A 296 23.80 0.43 -20.15
N LEU A 297 23.98 -0.88 -20.08
CA LEU A 297 22.99 -1.84 -19.60
C LEU A 297 23.50 -2.49 -18.30
N CYS A 298 22.67 -2.44 -17.25
CA CYS A 298 22.86 -3.19 -16.01
C CYS A 298 21.66 -4.13 -15.83
N LEU A 299 21.90 -5.42 -15.63
CA LEU A 299 20.87 -6.41 -15.27
C LEU A 299 21.39 -7.31 -14.14
N ILE A 300 20.50 -7.69 -13.22
CA ILE A 300 20.83 -8.49 -12.04
C ILE A 300 19.84 -9.67 -12.00
N GLY A 301 20.36 -10.88 -12.29
CA GLY A 301 19.66 -12.16 -12.07
C GLY A 301 19.85 -12.67 -10.64
N THR A 302 19.49 -13.93 -10.36
CA THR A 302 19.70 -14.48 -9.01
C THR A 302 21.17 -14.80 -8.73
N LYS A 303 21.93 -15.26 -9.73
CA LYS A 303 23.36 -15.58 -9.60
C LYS A 303 24.24 -14.75 -10.53
N THR A 304 23.69 -14.27 -11.64
CA THR A 304 24.38 -13.50 -12.69
C THR A 304 24.22 -11.99 -12.54
N CYS A 305 25.31 -11.23 -12.69
CA CYS A 305 25.32 -9.78 -12.85
C CYS A 305 25.82 -9.41 -14.26
N VAL A 306 25.16 -8.45 -14.91
CA VAL A 306 25.45 -8.04 -16.30
C VAL A 306 25.76 -6.55 -16.32
N LEU A 307 26.92 -6.18 -16.85
CA LEU A 307 27.37 -4.80 -17.00
C LEU A 307 27.96 -4.61 -18.41
N LEU A 308 27.14 -4.09 -19.33
CA LEU A 308 27.56 -3.81 -20.72
C LEU A 308 27.66 -2.31 -20.95
N ALA A 309 28.80 -1.84 -21.45
CA ALA A 309 29.01 -0.47 -21.87
C ALA A 309 28.40 -0.18 -23.25
N LYS A 310 28.31 -1.20 -24.14
CA LYS A 310 27.80 -1.08 -25.50
C LYS A 310 26.92 -2.29 -25.87
N PRO A 311 25.70 -2.41 -25.30
CA PRO A 311 24.78 -3.49 -25.67
C PRO A 311 24.37 -3.40 -27.14
N THR A 312 24.45 -4.55 -27.82
CA THR A 312 23.92 -4.79 -29.16
C THR A 312 22.39 -4.93 -29.16
N ASP A 313 21.76 -4.91 -30.33
CA ASP A 313 20.32 -5.15 -30.49
C ASP A 313 19.89 -6.54 -30.02
N VAL A 314 20.80 -7.52 -30.04
CA VAL A 314 20.66 -8.81 -29.37
C VAL A 314 21.81 -9.02 -28.38
N VAL A 315 21.48 -9.27 -27.11
CA VAL A 315 22.43 -9.57 -26.04
C VAL A 315 22.27 -11.03 -25.59
N THR A 316 23.39 -11.75 -25.47
CA THR A 316 23.42 -13.15 -25.02
C THR A 316 23.73 -13.21 -23.52
N LEU A 317 22.81 -13.71 -22.71
CA LEU A 317 22.92 -13.74 -21.23
C LEU A 317 22.75 -15.16 -20.68
N PRO A 318 23.36 -15.52 -19.54
CA PRO A 318 23.08 -16.74 -18.80
C PRO A 318 21.58 -16.96 -18.52
N ALA A 319 21.14 -18.22 -18.54
CA ALA A 319 19.73 -18.58 -18.44
C ALA A 319 19.03 -18.14 -17.13
N ASP A 320 19.76 -17.90 -16.04
CA ASP A 320 19.23 -17.41 -14.76
C ASP A 320 18.90 -15.90 -14.73
N THR A 321 19.17 -15.18 -15.81
CA THR A 321 19.03 -13.71 -15.86
C THR A 321 17.59 -13.23 -16.09
N TYR A 322 16.60 -14.13 -16.20
CA TYR A 322 15.22 -13.78 -16.60
C TYR A 322 14.14 -14.38 -15.70
N VAL A 323 13.49 -13.56 -14.88
CA VAL A 323 12.13 -13.83 -14.35
C VAL A 323 11.33 -12.53 -14.31
N ALA A 324 10.44 -12.32 -15.28
CA ALA A 324 9.52 -11.18 -15.29
C ALA A 324 8.19 -11.57 -15.98
N HIS A 325 7.09 -11.51 -15.23
CA HIS A 325 5.75 -11.70 -15.78
C HIS A 325 4.98 -10.37 -15.90
N GLN A 326 4.05 -10.35 -16.86
CA GLN A 326 3.06 -9.30 -17.16
C GLN A 326 3.59 -8.14 -18.04
N HIS A 327 3.28 -8.21 -19.34
CA HIS A 327 2.45 -7.23 -20.09
C HIS A 327 2.34 -7.68 -21.57
N PRO A 328 1.19 -8.18 -22.06
CA PRO A 328 1.13 -8.92 -23.33
C PRO A 328 0.94 -8.09 -24.62
N GLU A 329 0.73 -6.77 -24.54
CA GLU A 329 0.15 -6.00 -25.67
C GLU A 329 1.13 -5.17 -26.52
N GLN A 330 2.43 -5.10 -26.19
CA GLN A 330 3.39 -4.26 -26.95
C GLN A 330 4.75 -4.91 -27.28
N THR A 331 4.94 -6.21 -27.02
CA THR A 331 6.18 -6.92 -27.41
C THR A 331 5.84 -8.31 -27.96
N THR A 332 6.06 -8.51 -29.26
CA THR A 332 5.91 -9.81 -29.93
C THR A 332 7.10 -10.73 -29.63
N PHE A 333 7.00 -11.49 -28.54
CA PHE A 333 7.95 -12.55 -28.22
C PHE A 333 7.67 -13.79 -29.08
N ALA A 334 8.54 -14.06 -30.06
CA ALA A 334 8.58 -15.35 -30.75
C ALA A 334 9.29 -16.38 -29.85
N VAL A 335 8.54 -17.00 -28.94
CA VAL A 335 8.96 -18.19 -28.20
C VAL A 335 8.25 -19.39 -28.83
N GLU A 336 9.01 -20.32 -29.40
CA GLU A 336 8.47 -21.62 -29.79
C GLU A 336 7.99 -22.35 -28.53
N ALA A 337 6.73 -22.78 -28.53
CA ALA A 337 6.02 -23.07 -27.30
C ALA A 337 6.35 -24.46 -26.73
N ASP A 338 6.95 -24.48 -25.55
CA ASP A 338 6.59 -25.49 -24.54
C ASP A 338 6.45 -24.84 -23.14
N ARG A 339 5.50 -25.40 -22.39
CA ARG A 339 5.21 -25.24 -20.95
C ARG A 339 4.54 -23.98 -20.43
N THR A 340 3.75 -24.28 -19.40
CA THR A 340 2.97 -23.37 -18.56
C THR A 340 3.84 -22.39 -17.79
N VAL A 341 3.35 -21.15 -17.70
CA VAL A 341 3.72 -20.18 -16.67
C VAL A 341 3.59 -20.81 -15.28
N GLU A 342 4.69 -20.93 -14.54
CA GLU A 342 4.61 -21.28 -13.12
C GLU A 342 4.04 -20.10 -12.31
N PRO A 343 3.14 -20.36 -11.34
CA PRO A 343 2.63 -19.31 -10.46
C PRO A 343 3.73 -18.80 -9.53
N TRP A 344 3.60 -17.53 -9.11
CA TRP A 344 4.46 -16.88 -8.10
C TRP A 344 4.86 -17.84 -6.96
N PRO A 345 6.15 -17.93 -6.59
CA PRO A 345 6.63 -18.89 -5.60
C PRO A 345 5.88 -18.69 -4.30
N THR A 346 5.06 -19.69 -3.96
CA THR A 346 4.31 -19.73 -2.71
C THR A 346 5.28 -19.73 -1.54
N ALA A 347 5.02 -18.92 -0.51
CA ALA A 347 5.78 -18.98 0.73
C ALA A 347 5.83 -20.44 1.23
N PRO A 348 7.01 -20.97 1.60
CA PRO A 348 7.15 -22.38 1.94
C PRO A 348 6.22 -22.73 3.11
N PRO A 349 5.54 -23.90 3.07
CA PRO A 349 4.54 -24.26 4.07
C PRO A 349 5.17 -24.26 5.46
N ILE A 350 4.52 -23.57 6.41
CA ILE A 350 5.03 -23.51 7.78
C ILE A 350 4.91 -24.87 8.48
N LYS A 351 5.84 -25.19 9.38
CA LYS A 351 5.69 -26.35 10.26
C LYS A 351 4.40 -26.22 11.07
N SER A 352 3.64 -27.31 11.14
CA SER A 352 2.33 -27.39 11.77
C SER A 352 2.25 -28.61 12.67
N ASN A 353 1.49 -28.50 13.76
CA ASN A 353 1.09 -29.65 14.59
C ASN A 353 -0.25 -30.23 14.13
N LEU A 354 -0.83 -29.73 13.04
CA LEU A 354 -2.03 -30.25 12.42
C LEU A 354 -1.69 -30.91 11.08
N ALA A 355 -2.14 -32.15 10.90
CA ALA A 355 -2.04 -32.90 9.66
C ALA A 355 -3.43 -33.07 9.04
N VAL A 356 -3.61 -32.60 7.80
CA VAL A 356 -4.80 -32.94 6.99
C VAL A 356 -4.60 -34.35 6.46
N ARG A 357 -5.49 -35.27 6.86
CA ARG A 357 -5.42 -36.70 6.52
C ARG A 357 -6.19 -37.02 5.24
N GLU A 358 -7.38 -36.46 5.08
CA GLU A 358 -8.22 -36.69 3.90
C GLU A 358 -9.05 -35.43 3.57
N ILE A 359 -9.35 -35.23 2.28
CA ILE A 359 -10.20 -34.15 1.76
C ILE A 359 -11.20 -34.78 0.79
N LYS A 360 -12.49 -34.56 1.01
CA LYS A 360 -13.60 -35.03 0.17
C LYS A 360 -14.51 -33.87 -0.20
N LEU A 361 -14.49 -33.44 -1.45
CA LEU A 361 -15.45 -32.48 -1.99
C LEU A 361 -16.75 -33.22 -2.32
N GLU A 362 -17.89 -32.68 -1.87
CA GLU A 362 -19.20 -33.14 -2.32
C GLU A 362 -19.42 -32.69 -3.78
N PRO A 363 -20.18 -33.44 -4.62
CA PRO A 363 -20.30 -33.14 -6.06
C PRO A 363 -20.67 -31.69 -6.34
N ILE A 364 -19.86 -31.03 -7.18
CA ILE A 364 -19.85 -29.58 -7.31
C ILE A 364 -20.86 -29.06 -8.33
N GLY A 365 -21.48 -27.93 -8.02
CA GLY A 365 -22.41 -27.25 -8.91
C GLY A 365 -22.49 -25.76 -8.58
N GLU A 366 -23.42 -25.08 -9.26
CA GLU A 366 -23.66 -23.65 -9.06
C GLU A 366 -24.30 -23.37 -7.69
N GLY A 367 -23.87 -22.28 -7.05
CA GLY A 367 -24.30 -21.94 -5.71
C GLY A 367 -23.63 -22.81 -4.64
N LYS A 368 -24.42 -23.37 -3.71
CA LYS A 368 -23.90 -24.10 -2.55
C LYS A 368 -23.24 -25.43 -2.91
N ASN A 369 -22.10 -25.66 -2.26
CA ASN A 369 -21.27 -26.85 -2.26
C ASN A 369 -20.75 -27.10 -0.83
N ALA A 370 -20.10 -28.23 -0.59
CA ALA A 370 -19.38 -28.45 0.67
C ALA A 370 -18.14 -29.32 0.50
N VAL A 371 -17.20 -29.17 1.44
CA VAL A 371 -16.01 -30.00 1.58
C VAL A 371 -15.97 -30.62 2.96
N ARG A 372 -15.62 -31.91 3.02
CA ARG A 372 -15.32 -32.64 4.24
C ARG A 372 -13.82 -32.81 4.35
N VAL A 373 -13.27 -32.56 5.54
CA VAL A 373 -11.82 -32.62 5.79
C VAL A 373 -11.58 -33.41 7.07
N GLN A 374 -10.75 -34.45 7.01
CA GLN A 374 -10.25 -35.11 8.20
C GLN A 374 -8.93 -34.45 8.61
N VAL A 375 -8.86 -33.99 9.86
CA VAL A 375 -7.68 -33.34 10.43
C VAL A 375 -7.30 -34.06 11.70
N GLN A 376 -5.99 -34.20 11.93
CA GLN A 376 -5.41 -34.73 13.17
C GLN A 376 -4.48 -33.69 13.80
N ASN A 377 -4.61 -33.47 15.11
CA ASN A 377 -3.57 -32.85 15.91
C ASN A 377 -2.50 -33.90 16.24
N THR A 378 -1.23 -33.60 15.97
CA THR A 378 -0.09 -34.48 16.27
C THR A 378 0.59 -34.13 17.60
N ALA A 379 0.33 -32.93 18.14
CA ALA A 379 0.81 -32.51 19.45
C ALA A 379 -0.14 -32.96 20.58
N ASP A 380 0.38 -32.90 21.80
CA ASP A 380 -0.31 -33.24 23.06
C ASP A 380 -1.10 -32.04 23.62
N GLN A 381 -0.75 -30.83 23.20
CA GLN A 381 -1.46 -29.60 23.54
C GLN A 381 -2.61 -29.30 22.57
N ARG A 382 -3.59 -28.50 23.03
CA ARG A 382 -4.67 -27.97 22.18
C ARG A 382 -4.10 -27.11 21.04
N GLN A 383 -4.70 -27.19 19.85
CA GLN A 383 -4.30 -26.42 18.66
C GLN A 383 -5.53 -25.77 17.98
N THR A 384 -5.32 -24.65 17.30
CA THR A 384 -6.36 -23.95 16.51
C THR A 384 -6.19 -24.29 15.03
N PHE A 385 -7.20 -24.91 14.44
CA PHE A 385 -7.27 -25.15 13.00
C PHE A 385 -7.96 -23.97 12.31
N ALA A 386 -7.49 -23.61 11.12
CA ALA A 386 -8.31 -22.84 10.19
C ALA A 386 -8.17 -23.34 8.74
N ILE A 387 -9.26 -23.22 7.97
CA ILE A 387 -9.28 -23.44 6.52
C ILE A 387 -9.82 -22.20 5.83
N HIS A 388 -9.08 -21.70 4.84
CA HIS A 388 -9.57 -20.67 3.92
C HIS A 388 -9.98 -21.37 2.63
N ILE A 389 -11.28 -21.37 2.35
CA ILE A 389 -11.87 -21.87 1.11
C ILE A 389 -12.04 -20.67 0.18
N GLN A 390 -11.55 -20.77 -1.05
CA GLN A 390 -11.72 -19.76 -2.09
C GLN A 390 -12.21 -20.43 -3.37
N THR A 391 -13.12 -19.77 -4.08
CA THR A 391 -13.62 -20.22 -5.39
C THR A 391 -13.49 -19.09 -6.40
N ARG A 392 -13.43 -19.43 -7.69
CA ARG A 392 -13.51 -18.44 -8.77
C ARG A 392 -14.05 -19.10 -10.04
N SER A 393 -14.88 -18.36 -10.76
CA SER A 393 -15.40 -18.73 -12.08
C SER A 393 -14.84 -17.72 -13.09
N PRO A 394 -13.71 -18.01 -13.76
CA PRO A 394 -12.97 -17.01 -14.54
C PRO A 394 -13.78 -16.34 -15.66
N GLN A 395 -14.74 -17.08 -16.23
CA GLN A 395 -15.62 -16.61 -17.30
C GLN A 395 -16.76 -15.68 -16.81
N HIS A 396 -16.99 -15.56 -15.49
CA HIS A 396 -18.06 -14.71 -14.96
C HIS A 396 -17.62 -13.25 -14.81
N GLY A 397 -17.91 -12.42 -15.82
CA GLY A 397 -17.55 -11.00 -15.88
C GLY A 397 -16.07 -10.75 -16.18
N ARG A 398 -15.71 -9.50 -16.53
CA ARG A 398 -14.40 -9.09 -17.11
C ARG A 398 -13.12 -9.48 -16.33
N ARG A 399 -13.22 -10.03 -15.12
CA ARG A 399 -12.10 -10.56 -14.32
C ARG A 399 -12.39 -11.90 -13.64
N GLY A 400 -13.56 -12.51 -13.84
CA GLY A 400 -14.00 -13.70 -13.12
C GLY A 400 -14.30 -13.45 -11.64
N ILE A 401 -15.58 -13.50 -11.26
CA ILE A 401 -16.01 -13.39 -9.84
C ILE A 401 -15.57 -14.63 -9.05
N GLY A 402 -15.25 -14.41 -7.77
CA GLY A 402 -14.94 -15.47 -6.81
C GLY A 402 -15.51 -15.17 -5.42
N TRP A 403 -15.61 -16.21 -4.61
CA TRP A 403 -16.01 -16.13 -3.20
C TRP A 403 -14.86 -16.64 -2.32
N GLY A 404 -14.82 -16.25 -1.06
CA GLY A 404 -13.88 -16.84 -0.10
C GLY A 404 -14.26 -16.57 1.34
N SER A 405 -14.05 -17.57 2.20
CA SER A 405 -14.25 -17.48 3.64
C SER A 405 -13.21 -18.29 4.42
N ALA A 406 -12.98 -17.92 5.67
CA ALA A 406 -12.07 -18.60 6.59
C ALA A 406 -12.85 -19.19 7.78
N TYR A 407 -12.82 -20.52 7.89
CA TYR A 407 -13.47 -21.30 8.93
C TYR A 407 -12.45 -21.72 9.99
N PHE A 408 -12.88 -21.83 11.25
CA PHE A 408 -12.04 -22.08 12.40
C PHE A 408 -12.63 -23.20 13.26
N ASP A 409 -11.77 -24.02 13.85
CA ASP A 409 -12.12 -25.00 14.90
C ASP A 409 -10.90 -25.21 15.82
N THR A 410 -11.07 -25.85 16.97
CA THR A 410 -9.97 -26.23 17.87
C THR A 410 -9.92 -27.73 18.08
N PHE A 411 -8.71 -28.26 18.25
CA PHE A 411 -8.42 -29.67 18.44
C PHE A 411 -7.71 -29.87 19.77
N GLN A 412 -8.13 -30.84 20.57
CA GLN A 412 -7.41 -31.31 21.75
C GLN A 412 -6.15 -32.10 21.36
N GLY A 413 -5.31 -32.43 22.34
CA GLY A 413 -4.12 -33.26 22.13
C GLY A 413 -4.47 -34.59 21.43
N LYS A 414 -3.70 -34.94 20.39
CA LYS A 414 -3.88 -36.15 19.54
C LYS A 414 -5.24 -36.31 18.82
N GLU A 415 -6.18 -35.38 18.99
CA GLU A 415 -7.54 -35.48 18.43
C GLU A 415 -7.51 -35.63 16.91
N THR A 416 -8.34 -36.55 16.40
CA THR A 416 -8.63 -36.67 14.96
C THR A 416 -10.14 -36.59 14.75
N LYS A 417 -10.60 -35.62 13.95
CA LYS A 417 -12.03 -35.45 13.64
C LYS A 417 -12.27 -35.07 12.19
N TRP A 418 -13.50 -35.34 11.76
CA TRP A 418 -14.06 -34.89 10.49
C TRP A 418 -14.75 -33.54 10.68
N LEU A 419 -14.37 -32.58 9.83
CA LEU A 419 -15.03 -31.29 9.70
C LEU A 419 -15.77 -31.24 8.36
N ARG A 420 -16.90 -30.54 8.30
CA ARG A 420 -17.59 -30.20 7.04
C ARG A 420 -17.77 -28.70 6.97
N PHE A 421 -17.44 -28.12 5.82
CA PHE A 421 -17.53 -26.69 5.54
C PHE A 421 -18.31 -26.49 4.25
N ALA A 422 -19.37 -25.71 4.31
CA ALA A 422 -20.11 -25.30 3.12
C ALA A 422 -19.37 -24.13 2.42
N PHE A 423 -19.53 -24.00 1.10
CA PHE A 423 -18.97 -22.90 0.31
C PHE A 423 -19.82 -22.62 -0.94
N LYS A 424 -19.63 -21.48 -1.62
CA LYS A 424 -20.29 -21.23 -2.93
C LYS A 424 -19.33 -21.10 -4.11
N ILE A 425 -19.78 -21.55 -5.28
CA ILE A 425 -19.19 -21.23 -6.58
C ILE A 425 -20.23 -20.42 -7.36
N PHE A 426 -19.84 -19.28 -7.93
CA PHE A 426 -20.75 -18.47 -8.74
C PHE A 426 -20.96 -19.09 -10.13
N PRO A 427 -22.16 -18.99 -10.72
CA PRO A 427 -22.40 -19.45 -12.09
C PRO A 427 -21.61 -18.62 -13.11
N PRO A 428 -21.29 -19.14 -14.30
CA PRO A 428 -21.38 -20.55 -14.67
C PRO A 428 -20.26 -21.39 -14.03
N VAL A 429 -20.52 -22.66 -13.71
CA VAL A 429 -19.47 -23.61 -13.30
C VAL A 429 -18.87 -24.28 -14.55
N THR A 430 -17.95 -23.56 -15.19
CA THR A 430 -17.13 -24.02 -16.33
C THR A 430 -15.91 -24.83 -15.85
N ASP A 431 -15.26 -25.62 -16.71
CA ASP A 431 -14.17 -26.52 -16.26
C ASP A 431 -12.92 -25.80 -15.74
N ASP A 432 -12.73 -24.54 -16.12
CA ASP A 432 -11.69 -23.62 -15.63
C ASP A 432 -12.06 -22.90 -14.32
N ALA A 433 -13.32 -22.99 -13.87
CA ALA A 433 -13.68 -22.62 -12.51
C ALA A 433 -12.87 -23.47 -11.51
N TRP A 434 -12.54 -22.94 -10.34
CA TRP A 434 -11.68 -23.65 -9.39
C TRP A 434 -12.06 -23.43 -7.94
N VAL A 435 -11.68 -24.41 -7.12
CA VAL A 435 -11.71 -24.38 -5.66
C VAL A 435 -10.26 -24.44 -5.15
N ARG A 436 -9.92 -23.54 -4.22
CA ARG A 436 -8.67 -23.54 -3.47
C ARG A 436 -8.95 -23.68 -1.99
N LEU A 437 -8.26 -24.62 -1.36
CA LEU A 437 -8.28 -24.88 0.07
C LEU A 437 -6.88 -24.56 0.62
N ARG A 438 -6.80 -23.68 1.62
CA ARG A 438 -5.57 -23.40 2.37
C ARG A 438 -5.77 -23.73 3.83
N PHE A 439 -4.82 -24.43 4.43
CA PHE A 439 -4.92 -24.96 5.78
C PHE A 439 -3.87 -24.32 6.71
N TYR A 440 -4.30 -23.89 7.88
CA TYR A 440 -3.53 -23.06 8.79
C TYR A 440 -3.59 -23.63 10.22
N ASN A 441 -2.50 -23.43 10.97
CA ASN A 441 -2.41 -23.71 12.40
C ASN A 441 -1.94 -22.42 13.11
N PRO A 442 -2.78 -21.36 13.17
CA PRO A 442 -2.45 -20.16 13.92
C PRO A 442 -2.51 -20.44 15.43
N ASP A 443 -1.87 -19.59 16.23
CA ASP A 443 -1.91 -19.74 17.70
C ASP A 443 -3.35 -19.53 18.23
N SER A 444 -4.06 -18.54 17.68
CA SER A 444 -5.48 -18.27 17.93
C SER A 444 -6.18 -17.74 16.67
N ARG A 445 -7.52 -17.55 16.74
CA ARG A 445 -8.31 -16.99 15.63
C ARG A 445 -7.91 -15.54 15.29
N GLU A 446 -7.50 -14.79 16.30
CA GLU A 446 -7.12 -13.36 16.24
C GLU A 446 -5.74 -13.15 15.59
N ILE A 447 -4.87 -14.17 15.65
CA ILE A 447 -3.49 -14.14 15.13
C ILE A 447 -3.43 -14.73 13.70
N TYR A 448 -4.59 -15.03 13.08
CA TYR A 448 -4.69 -15.59 11.73
C TYR A 448 -4.00 -14.72 10.65
N ASP A 449 -3.00 -15.29 9.98
CA ASP A 449 -2.34 -14.70 8.81
C ASP A 449 -2.62 -15.55 7.56
N PHE A 450 -3.42 -15.00 6.63
CA PHE A 450 -3.80 -15.66 5.38
C PHE A 450 -2.62 -16.05 4.47
N LYS A 451 -1.41 -15.52 4.72
CA LYS A 451 -0.18 -15.84 3.99
C LYS A 451 0.60 -17.03 4.58
N ARG A 452 0.29 -17.48 5.81
CA ARG A 452 1.07 -18.49 6.55
C ARG A 452 0.33 -19.82 6.70
N TYR A 453 0.05 -20.48 5.57
CA TYR A 453 -0.54 -21.83 5.57
C TYR A 453 0.54 -22.94 5.67
N PHE A 454 0.13 -24.13 6.09
CA PHE A 454 0.96 -25.34 6.10
C PHE A 454 0.63 -26.31 4.95
N LEU A 455 -0.53 -26.14 4.30
CA LEU A 455 -0.92 -26.88 3.10
C LEU A 455 -1.81 -26.01 2.20
N GLU A 456 -1.62 -26.09 0.89
CA GLU A 456 -2.56 -25.61 -0.14
C GLU A 456 -2.95 -26.78 -1.05
N LYS A 457 -4.23 -26.83 -1.42
CA LYS A 457 -4.75 -27.66 -2.51
C LYS A 457 -5.60 -26.79 -3.42
N LYS A 458 -5.40 -26.88 -4.73
CA LYS A 458 -6.23 -26.24 -5.75
C LYS A 458 -6.68 -27.29 -6.76
N GLN A 459 -7.96 -27.31 -7.08
CA GLN A 459 -8.56 -28.21 -8.08
C GLN A 459 -9.48 -27.39 -8.99
N THR A 460 -9.46 -27.68 -10.28
CA THR A 460 -10.42 -27.09 -11.24
C THR A 460 -11.71 -27.91 -11.28
N ALA A 461 -12.80 -27.34 -11.78
CA ALA A 461 -14.11 -27.99 -11.80
C ALA A 461 -14.11 -29.21 -12.74
N GLY A 462 -13.32 -29.19 -13.82
CA GLY A 462 -13.10 -30.36 -14.67
C GLY A 462 -12.29 -31.50 -14.01
N GLN A 463 -11.72 -31.29 -12.82
CA GLN A 463 -11.02 -32.30 -12.01
C GLN A 463 -11.89 -32.84 -10.85
N LEU A 464 -13.16 -32.41 -10.77
CA LEU A 464 -14.06 -32.70 -9.66
C LEU A 464 -15.34 -33.37 -10.18
N GLU A 465 -15.95 -34.22 -9.36
CA GLU A 465 -17.26 -34.77 -9.70
C GLU A 465 -18.27 -33.62 -9.79
N ARG A 466 -18.75 -33.34 -11.00
CA ARG A 466 -19.87 -32.42 -11.21
C ARG A 466 -21.12 -33.03 -10.61
N ARG A 467 -21.85 -32.26 -9.79
CA ARG A 467 -23.22 -32.57 -9.39
C ARG A 467 -24.02 -32.79 -10.66
N ARG A 468 -24.45 -34.05 -10.90
CA ARG A 468 -25.41 -34.34 -11.97
C ARG A 468 -26.57 -33.37 -11.81
N THR A 469 -27.04 -32.80 -12.91
CA THR A 469 -28.26 -32.00 -12.95
C THR A 469 -29.33 -32.79 -12.22
N MET A 470 -29.75 -32.30 -11.04
CA MET A 470 -30.64 -33.07 -10.17
C MET A 470 -31.91 -33.40 -10.96
N GLY A 471 -32.35 -34.66 -10.86
CA GLY A 471 -33.32 -35.26 -11.78
C GLY A 471 -34.57 -34.41 -11.98
N THR A 472 -35.22 -34.60 -13.15
CA THR A 472 -36.45 -33.94 -13.59
C THR A 472 -37.36 -33.66 -12.40
N SER A 473 -37.48 -32.38 -12.03
CA SER A 473 -38.08 -32.00 -10.76
C SER A 473 -39.58 -32.25 -10.80
N GLU A 474 -40.05 -33.14 -9.94
CA GLU A 474 -41.45 -33.57 -9.86
C GLU A 474 -42.30 -32.41 -9.31
N PRO A 475 -43.53 -32.16 -9.80
CA PRO A 475 -44.45 -31.25 -9.13
C PRO A 475 -44.66 -31.69 -7.68
N ALA A 476 -44.54 -30.78 -6.71
CA ALA A 476 -44.88 -31.08 -5.32
C ALA A 476 -46.38 -31.34 -5.16
N SER A 477 -46.80 -32.06 -4.12
CA SER A 477 -48.23 -32.16 -3.80
C SER A 477 -48.81 -30.77 -3.51
N LYS A 478 -50.12 -30.59 -3.70
CA LYS A 478 -50.80 -29.31 -3.47
C LYS A 478 -50.58 -28.80 -2.04
N GLU A 479 -50.55 -29.72 -1.08
CA GLU A 479 -50.35 -29.50 0.35
C GLU A 479 -48.89 -29.10 0.62
N GLN A 480 -47.92 -29.82 0.04
CA GLN A 480 -46.50 -29.50 0.13
C GLN A 480 -46.18 -28.13 -0.48
N ALA A 481 -46.76 -27.83 -1.66
CA ALA A 481 -46.62 -26.54 -2.32
C ALA A 481 -47.22 -25.41 -1.47
N GLN A 482 -48.37 -25.64 -0.83
CA GLN A 482 -48.98 -24.68 0.09
C GLN A 482 -48.15 -24.47 1.37
N GLU A 483 -47.58 -25.52 1.97
CA GLU A 483 -46.69 -25.39 3.14
C GLU A 483 -45.44 -24.57 2.82
N VAL A 484 -44.72 -24.90 1.74
CA VAL A 484 -43.49 -24.21 1.34
C VAL A 484 -43.78 -22.75 0.95
N THR A 485 -44.86 -22.51 0.21
CA THR A 485 -45.29 -21.13 -0.13
C THR A 485 -45.67 -20.34 1.12
N ARG A 486 -46.35 -20.95 2.10
CA ARG A 486 -46.68 -20.31 3.38
C ARG A 486 -45.42 -19.97 4.18
N ALA A 487 -44.43 -20.85 4.21
CA ALA A 487 -43.15 -20.60 4.87
C ALA A 487 -42.38 -19.42 4.23
N PHE A 488 -42.34 -19.37 2.89
CA PHE A 488 -41.75 -18.24 2.16
C PHE A 488 -42.47 -16.91 2.44
N LEU A 489 -43.81 -16.90 2.39
CA LEU A 489 -44.62 -15.71 2.69
C LEU A 489 -44.49 -15.28 4.15
N GLN A 490 -44.31 -16.22 5.09
CA GLN A 490 -43.95 -15.90 6.47
C GLN A 490 -42.59 -15.18 6.53
N ILE A 491 -41.55 -15.71 5.86
CA ILE A 491 -40.22 -15.09 5.83
C ILE A 491 -40.30 -13.66 5.26
N GLN A 492 -41.06 -13.43 4.19
CA GLN A 492 -41.33 -12.08 3.68
C GLN A 492 -42.10 -11.20 4.69
N GLY A 493 -43.04 -11.76 5.45
CA GLY A 493 -43.80 -11.05 6.49
C GLY A 493 -42.93 -10.62 7.67
N ASP A 494 -42.12 -11.53 8.19
CA ASP A 494 -41.15 -11.26 9.26
C ASP A 494 -40.06 -10.29 8.77
N LEU A 495 -39.63 -10.38 7.51
CA LEU A 495 -38.68 -9.46 6.88
C LEU A 495 -39.25 -8.04 6.67
N LYS A 496 -40.54 -7.89 6.36
CA LYS A 496 -41.24 -6.58 6.40
C LYS A 496 -41.25 -5.98 7.81
N GLN A 497 -41.30 -6.82 8.85
CA GLN A 497 -41.28 -6.43 10.26
C GLN A 497 -39.85 -6.30 10.86
N LYS A 498 -38.79 -6.48 10.04
CA LYS A 498 -37.37 -6.49 10.47
C LYS A 498 -37.05 -7.49 11.60
N LYS A 499 -37.77 -8.60 11.67
CA LYS A 499 -37.57 -9.71 12.63
C LYS A 499 -36.36 -10.58 12.29
N TYR A 500 -35.18 -9.97 12.34
CA TYR A 500 -33.98 -10.57 11.77
C TYR A 500 -33.52 -11.85 12.47
N SER A 501 -33.81 -12.04 13.77
CA SER A 501 -33.46 -13.28 14.47
C SER A 501 -34.33 -14.44 13.98
N GLU A 502 -35.64 -14.22 13.94
CA GLU A 502 -36.62 -15.21 13.51
C GLU A 502 -36.40 -15.59 12.04
N ILE A 503 -35.98 -14.66 11.19
CA ILE A 503 -35.60 -14.94 9.79
C ILE A 503 -34.26 -15.70 9.70
N TRP A 504 -33.28 -15.36 10.54
CA TRP A 504 -31.98 -16.03 10.57
C TRP A 504 -32.15 -17.52 10.90
N ASP A 505 -33.02 -17.85 11.85
CA ASP A 505 -33.36 -19.23 12.23
C ASP A 505 -34.17 -19.98 11.15
N ARG A 506 -34.68 -19.27 10.13
CA ARG A 506 -35.26 -19.85 8.89
C ARG A 506 -34.23 -20.13 7.81
N PHE A 507 -32.94 -19.90 8.02
CA PHE A 507 -31.88 -20.38 7.13
C PHE A 507 -31.21 -21.62 7.72
N THR A 508 -30.85 -22.59 6.88
CA THR A 508 -30.02 -23.72 7.33
C THR A 508 -28.62 -23.21 7.69
N LYS A 509 -27.94 -23.91 8.60
CA LYS A 509 -26.57 -23.55 9.02
C LYS A 509 -25.61 -23.42 7.83
N ASP A 510 -25.75 -24.30 6.84
CA ASP A 510 -25.04 -24.25 5.56
C ASP A 510 -25.24 -22.90 4.84
N CYS A 511 -26.49 -22.41 4.73
CA CYS A 511 -26.80 -21.15 4.07
C CYS A 511 -26.31 -19.94 4.89
N GLN A 512 -26.43 -20.00 6.23
CA GLN A 512 -25.90 -19.00 7.16
C GLN A 512 -24.38 -18.83 7.02
N GLU A 513 -23.64 -19.94 6.95
CA GLU A 513 -22.18 -19.96 6.81
C GLU A 513 -21.69 -19.51 5.42
N VAL A 514 -22.42 -19.84 4.35
CA VAL A 514 -21.98 -19.58 2.97
C VAL A 514 -22.32 -18.19 2.48
N GLU A 515 -23.55 -17.72 2.72
CA GLU A 515 -23.92 -16.38 2.29
C GLU A 515 -23.30 -15.34 3.22
N TYR A 516 -23.55 -15.45 4.52
CA TYR A 516 -23.17 -14.41 5.50
C TYR A 516 -21.81 -14.68 6.17
N LEU A 517 -20.97 -15.49 5.52
CA LEU A 517 -19.56 -15.76 5.83
C LEU A 517 -19.28 -16.23 7.29
N GLY A 518 -20.30 -16.76 7.98
CA GLY A 518 -20.20 -17.10 9.41
C GLY A 518 -20.06 -15.87 10.34
N LEU A 519 -20.40 -14.67 9.86
CA LEU A 519 -20.34 -13.41 10.62
C LEU A 519 -21.60 -13.14 11.47
N GLY A 520 -22.61 -14.01 11.37
CA GLY A 520 -23.78 -14.05 12.25
C GLY A 520 -24.85 -12.99 12.00
N LEU A 521 -25.80 -12.93 12.94
CA LEU A 521 -27.05 -12.15 12.86
C LEU A 521 -26.83 -10.65 12.59
N ASP A 522 -25.78 -10.03 13.14
CA ASP A 522 -25.49 -8.61 12.89
C ASP A 522 -25.05 -8.34 11.45
N HIS A 523 -24.28 -9.25 10.85
CA HIS A 523 -23.89 -9.13 9.45
C HIS A 523 -25.07 -9.42 8.52
N PHE A 524 -25.95 -10.35 8.89
CA PHE A 524 -27.22 -10.59 8.21
C PHE A 524 -28.11 -9.34 8.22
N ARG A 525 -28.39 -8.78 9.42
CA ARG A 525 -29.14 -7.52 9.61
C ARG A 525 -28.58 -6.40 8.74
N LYS A 526 -27.25 -6.22 8.75
CA LYS A 526 -26.58 -5.21 7.92
C LYS A 526 -26.82 -5.45 6.42
N THR A 527 -26.66 -6.69 5.97
CA THR A 527 -26.85 -7.10 4.56
C THR A 527 -28.31 -6.98 4.09
N MET A 528 -29.28 -7.02 5.02
CA MET A 528 -30.70 -6.81 4.71
C MET A 528 -31.12 -5.34 4.67
N ASP A 529 -30.50 -4.47 5.48
CA ASP A 529 -30.83 -3.03 5.53
C ASP A 529 -29.96 -2.14 4.61
N GLU A 530 -28.74 -2.56 4.26
CA GLU A 530 -27.84 -1.86 3.33
C GLU A 530 -27.78 -2.56 1.96
N LEU A 531 -27.41 -1.84 0.89
CA LEU A 531 -27.26 -2.43 -0.43
C LEU A 531 -26.04 -3.37 -0.48
N SER A 532 -26.29 -4.67 -0.63
CA SER A 532 -25.23 -5.63 -0.90
C SER A 532 -24.82 -5.67 -2.37
N VAL A 533 -23.54 -5.95 -2.59
CA VAL A 533 -22.95 -6.18 -3.92
C VAL A 533 -22.88 -7.67 -4.29
N PHE A 534 -22.85 -8.56 -3.28
CA PHE A 534 -22.67 -10.03 -3.42
C PHE A 534 -23.90 -10.86 -3.05
N TRP A 535 -24.92 -10.21 -2.49
CA TRP A 535 -26.14 -10.79 -1.93
C TRP A 535 -27.35 -10.05 -2.48
N TRP A 536 -28.51 -10.68 -2.40
CA TRP A 536 -29.79 -10.00 -2.54
C TRP A 536 -30.07 -9.14 -1.29
N ASP A 537 -30.72 -7.98 -1.47
CA ASP A 537 -31.14 -7.10 -0.38
C ASP A 537 -32.64 -7.31 -0.02
N ARG A 538 -33.10 -6.71 1.09
CA ARG A 538 -34.50 -6.83 1.55
C ARG A 538 -35.49 -6.42 0.46
N VAL A 539 -35.26 -5.33 -0.26
CA VAL A 539 -36.22 -4.80 -1.24
C VAL A 539 -36.42 -5.82 -2.37
N GLN A 540 -35.33 -6.43 -2.85
CA GLN A 540 -35.40 -7.48 -3.87
C GLN A 540 -36.20 -8.69 -3.40
N PHE A 541 -35.90 -9.20 -2.21
CA PHE A 541 -36.55 -10.40 -1.67
C PHE A 541 -38.04 -10.18 -1.37
N LEU A 542 -38.43 -8.96 -0.98
CA LEU A 542 -39.83 -8.59 -0.73
C LEU A 542 -40.66 -8.35 -2.00
N GLN A 543 -40.02 -8.19 -3.17
CA GLN A 543 -40.70 -8.05 -4.46
C GLN A 543 -41.04 -9.41 -5.10
N LEU A 544 -40.32 -10.47 -4.75
CA LEU A 544 -40.50 -11.83 -5.28
C LEU A 544 -41.94 -12.35 -5.10
N GLN A 545 -42.53 -12.81 -6.20
CA GLN A 545 -43.84 -13.46 -6.21
C GLN A 545 -43.67 -14.99 -6.40
N PRO A 546 -44.16 -15.84 -5.47
CA PRO A 546 -44.06 -17.29 -5.61
C PRO A 546 -44.93 -17.78 -6.78
N ARG A 547 -44.43 -18.76 -7.55
CA ARG A 547 -45.09 -19.29 -8.76
C ARG A 547 -45.41 -20.78 -8.69
N SER A 548 -44.44 -21.60 -8.29
CA SER A 548 -44.57 -23.05 -8.27
C SER A 548 -43.61 -23.67 -7.27
N VAL A 549 -43.95 -24.88 -6.78
CA VAL A 549 -43.06 -25.68 -5.94
C VAL A 549 -42.87 -27.05 -6.59
N ALA A 550 -41.62 -27.46 -6.77
CA ALA A 550 -41.23 -28.77 -7.27
C ALA A 550 -40.39 -29.52 -6.24
N ARG A 551 -40.50 -30.83 -6.19
CA ARG A 551 -39.63 -31.70 -5.40
C ARG A 551 -38.37 -32.04 -6.20
N ARG A 552 -37.22 -31.95 -5.55
CA ARG A 552 -35.90 -32.21 -6.14
C ARG A 552 -35.09 -33.09 -5.18
N GLY A 553 -35.36 -34.40 -5.24
CA GLY A 553 -34.84 -35.38 -4.28
C GLY A 553 -35.46 -35.21 -2.90
N GLY A 554 -34.63 -34.82 -1.91
CA GLY A 554 -35.05 -34.49 -0.54
C GLY A 554 -35.38 -33.02 -0.30
N LEU A 555 -35.22 -32.16 -1.32
CA LEU A 555 -35.47 -30.71 -1.23
C LEU A 555 -36.79 -30.35 -1.94
N PHE A 556 -37.37 -29.21 -1.55
CA PHE A 556 -38.47 -28.55 -2.25
C PHE A 556 -37.96 -27.23 -2.84
N VAL A 557 -38.10 -27.05 -4.15
CA VAL A 557 -37.66 -25.86 -4.87
C VAL A 557 -38.87 -24.98 -5.13
N LEU A 558 -38.93 -23.85 -4.45
CA LEU A 558 -39.88 -22.78 -4.75
C LEU A 558 -39.32 -21.91 -5.87
N THR A 559 -40.01 -21.85 -7.00
CA THR A 559 -39.73 -20.85 -8.04
C THR A 559 -40.49 -19.58 -7.71
N ALA A 560 -39.79 -18.45 -7.63
CA ALA A 560 -40.36 -17.13 -7.41
C ALA A 560 -39.82 -16.12 -8.43
N THR A 561 -40.64 -15.18 -8.88
CA THR A 561 -40.27 -14.22 -9.94
C THR A 561 -40.28 -12.78 -9.45
N ARG A 562 -39.35 -11.97 -9.96
CA ARG A 562 -39.38 -10.51 -9.88
C ARG A 562 -39.05 -9.96 -11.27
N ASP A 563 -39.93 -9.16 -11.84
CA ASP A 563 -39.80 -8.64 -13.21
C ASP A 563 -39.54 -9.77 -14.22
N GLU A 564 -38.42 -9.73 -14.94
CA GLU A 564 -37.96 -10.80 -15.85
C GLU A 564 -37.12 -11.89 -15.15
N GLU A 565 -36.70 -11.70 -13.89
CA GLU A 565 -35.89 -12.67 -13.15
C GLU A 565 -36.72 -13.79 -12.53
N SER A 566 -36.22 -15.02 -12.63
CA SER A 566 -36.77 -16.21 -11.98
C SER A 566 -35.74 -16.80 -11.01
N TRP A 567 -36.08 -16.81 -9.72
CA TRP A 567 -35.23 -17.30 -8.65
C TRP A 567 -35.70 -18.70 -8.21
N GLU A 568 -34.77 -19.61 -7.96
CA GLU A 568 -35.04 -20.90 -7.31
C GLU A 568 -34.65 -20.80 -5.83
N ILE A 569 -35.57 -21.12 -4.92
CA ILE A 569 -35.32 -21.14 -3.47
C ILE A 569 -35.46 -22.58 -3.01
N ASP A 570 -34.34 -23.20 -2.63
CA ASP A 570 -34.32 -24.54 -2.05
C ASP A 570 -34.79 -24.47 -0.59
N PHE A 571 -35.83 -25.21 -0.24
CA PHE A 571 -36.34 -25.42 1.11
C PHE A 571 -36.10 -26.87 1.56
N LEU A 572 -35.79 -27.03 2.84
CA LEU A 572 -35.82 -28.32 3.54
C LEU A 572 -36.51 -28.19 4.89
N ARG A 573 -36.79 -29.34 5.52
CA ARG A 573 -37.40 -29.41 6.85
C ARG A 573 -36.37 -29.87 7.87
N GLU A 574 -36.04 -28.99 8.83
CA GLU A 574 -35.05 -29.20 9.89
C GLU A 574 -35.67 -28.73 11.21
N ASP A 575 -35.47 -29.48 12.30
CA ASP A 575 -36.10 -29.21 13.62
C ASP A 575 -37.64 -29.10 13.55
N GLY A 576 -38.26 -29.83 12.62
CA GLY A 576 -39.70 -29.78 12.32
C GLY A 576 -40.15 -28.55 11.51
N GLN A 577 -39.28 -27.56 11.32
CA GLN A 577 -39.56 -26.29 10.64
C GLN A 577 -39.10 -26.30 9.18
N TRP A 578 -39.79 -25.54 8.32
CA TRP A 578 -39.28 -25.21 6.97
C TRP A 578 -38.19 -24.14 7.07
N LYS A 579 -37.02 -24.42 6.48
CA LYS A 579 -35.88 -23.50 6.38
C LYS A 579 -35.42 -23.39 4.92
N ILE A 580 -34.94 -22.21 4.52
CA ILE A 580 -34.25 -21.98 3.26
C ILE A 580 -32.85 -22.58 3.36
N ASP A 581 -32.55 -23.53 2.48
CA ASP A 581 -31.25 -24.18 2.37
C ASP A 581 -30.31 -23.49 1.38
N TRP A 582 -30.87 -22.87 0.34
CA TRP A 582 -30.11 -22.16 -0.69
C TRP A 582 -31.01 -21.29 -1.59
N ILE A 583 -30.43 -20.27 -2.27
CA ILE A 583 -31.13 -19.40 -3.23
C ILE A 583 -30.30 -19.28 -4.52
N ARG A 584 -30.97 -19.37 -5.68
CA ARG A 584 -30.38 -19.37 -7.03
C ARG A 584 -31.16 -18.44 -7.97
N GLY A 585 -30.61 -18.18 -9.15
CA GLY A 585 -31.27 -17.39 -10.21
C GLY A 585 -31.23 -15.86 -10.00
N TYR A 586 -30.78 -15.38 -8.83
CA TYR A 586 -30.53 -13.96 -8.60
C TYR A 586 -29.22 -13.51 -9.26
N THR A 587 -29.25 -12.38 -9.98
CA THR A 587 -28.03 -11.74 -10.48
C THR A 587 -27.36 -10.99 -9.33
N THR A 588 -26.15 -11.38 -8.91
CA THR A 588 -25.40 -10.55 -7.93
C THR A 588 -25.14 -9.15 -8.51
N ALA A 589 -25.12 -8.11 -7.66
CA ALA A 589 -24.86 -6.76 -8.14
C ALA A 589 -23.49 -6.67 -8.84
N VAL A 590 -22.42 -7.27 -8.31
CA VAL A 590 -21.11 -7.31 -9.01
C VAL A 590 -21.18 -7.95 -10.40
N ALA A 591 -21.99 -9.00 -10.60
CA ALA A 591 -22.19 -9.59 -11.93
C ALA A 591 -22.99 -8.68 -12.86
N ALA A 592 -24.06 -8.05 -12.34
CA ALA A 592 -24.87 -7.08 -13.07
C ALA A 592 -24.05 -5.85 -13.49
N TRP A 593 -23.16 -5.35 -12.61
CA TRP A 593 -22.24 -4.23 -12.84
C TRP A 593 -21.15 -4.60 -13.85
N GLY A 594 -20.68 -5.85 -13.85
CA GLY A 594 -19.69 -6.34 -14.80
C GLY A 594 -20.19 -6.43 -16.26
N SER A 595 -21.51 -6.34 -16.46
CA SER A 595 -22.22 -6.58 -17.74
C SER A 595 -23.31 -5.54 -18.05
N TRP A 596 -23.39 -4.43 -17.32
CA TRP A 596 -24.57 -3.54 -17.38
C TRP A 596 -24.81 -2.94 -18.78
N GLU A 597 -23.74 -2.62 -19.52
CA GLU A 597 -23.80 -2.13 -20.90
C GLU A 597 -24.55 -3.14 -21.80
N GLU A 598 -24.18 -4.42 -21.70
CA GLU A 598 -24.71 -5.53 -22.50
C GLU A 598 -26.19 -5.81 -22.17
N ARG A 599 -26.56 -5.70 -20.88
CA ARG A 599 -27.93 -6.00 -20.41
C ARG A 599 -28.93 -4.86 -20.65
N LEU A 600 -28.47 -3.59 -20.70
CA LEU A 600 -29.37 -2.43 -20.66
C LEU A 600 -29.34 -1.55 -21.91
N LEU A 601 -28.20 -1.37 -22.59
CA LEU A 601 -28.17 -0.55 -23.80
C LEU A 601 -29.15 -1.06 -24.90
N PRO A 602 -29.40 -2.38 -25.07
CA PRO A 602 -30.45 -2.89 -25.97
C PRO A 602 -31.89 -2.61 -25.51
N LYS A 603 -32.11 -2.21 -24.25
CA LYS A 603 -33.41 -1.88 -23.65
C LYS A 603 -33.66 -0.37 -23.52
N MET A 604 -32.70 0.46 -23.93
CA MET A 604 -32.76 1.92 -23.85
C MET A 604 -33.00 2.52 -25.24
N GLU A 605 -33.76 3.62 -25.29
CA GLU A 605 -33.92 4.40 -26.51
C GLU A 605 -32.61 5.15 -26.80
N LYS A 606 -32.26 5.30 -28.09
CA LYS A 606 -31.03 5.95 -28.54
C LYS A 606 -31.34 7.17 -29.41
N HIS A 607 -30.71 8.30 -29.09
CA HIS A 607 -30.62 9.47 -29.95
C HIS A 607 -29.15 9.69 -30.35
N ALA A 608 -28.89 10.06 -31.61
CA ALA A 608 -27.54 10.20 -32.14
C ALA A 608 -27.32 11.59 -32.72
N THR A 609 -26.15 12.16 -32.42
CA THR A 609 -25.64 13.43 -32.97
C THR A 609 -24.31 13.22 -33.67
N ASP A 610 -23.61 14.28 -34.08
CA ASP A 610 -22.28 14.22 -34.71
C ASP A 610 -21.23 13.59 -33.78
N HIS A 611 -21.27 13.92 -32.49
CA HIS A 611 -20.28 13.48 -31.50
C HIS A 611 -20.84 12.58 -30.40
N PHE A 612 -22.16 12.41 -30.26
CA PHE A 612 -22.76 11.59 -29.20
C PHE A 612 -23.67 10.46 -29.68
N ASP A 613 -23.60 9.35 -28.95
CA ASP A 613 -24.59 8.27 -28.88
C ASP A 613 -25.27 8.34 -27.51
N ILE A 614 -26.44 8.99 -27.42
CA ILE A 614 -27.15 9.25 -26.17
C ILE A 614 -28.20 8.16 -25.93
N HIS A 615 -28.07 7.40 -24.85
CA HIS A 615 -28.99 6.35 -24.41
C HIS A 615 -29.77 6.78 -23.17
N TYR A 616 -31.09 6.54 -23.17
CA TYR A 616 -32.00 6.89 -22.07
C TYR A 616 -33.18 5.91 -21.97
N PHE A 617 -33.82 5.83 -20.81
CA PHE A 617 -35.02 5.01 -20.63
C PHE A 617 -36.26 5.68 -21.25
N LYS A 618 -37.14 4.90 -21.86
CA LYS A 618 -38.40 5.39 -22.44
C LYS A 618 -39.25 6.07 -21.36
N GLY A 619 -39.73 7.29 -21.62
CA GLY A 619 -40.57 8.06 -20.71
C GLY A 619 -39.84 8.74 -19.53
N SER A 620 -38.52 8.59 -19.42
CA SER A 620 -37.66 9.29 -18.44
C SER A 620 -37.73 10.82 -18.57
N THR A 621 -37.20 11.53 -17.57
CA THR A 621 -36.93 12.98 -17.67
C THR A 621 -35.97 13.29 -18.83
N ALA A 622 -34.97 12.44 -19.07
CA ALA A 622 -34.09 12.55 -20.23
C ALA A 622 -34.84 12.41 -21.57
N ALA A 623 -35.73 11.42 -21.71
CA ALA A 623 -36.51 11.21 -22.93
C ALA A 623 -37.35 12.44 -23.33
N LYS A 624 -37.97 13.10 -22.34
CA LYS A 624 -38.80 14.31 -22.53
C LYS A 624 -38.00 15.53 -22.98
N ARG A 625 -36.68 15.52 -22.81
CA ARG A 625 -35.77 16.66 -23.02
C ARG A 625 -34.63 16.36 -24.00
N ILE A 626 -34.69 15.24 -24.72
CA ILE A 626 -33.56 14.76 -25.51
C ILE A 626 -33.02 15.77 -26.54
N PRO A 627 -33.81 16.65 -27.21
CA PRO A 627 -33.25 17.68 -28.10
C PRO A 627 -32.41 18.72 -27.34
N GLU A 628 -32.87 19.20 -26.18
CA GLU A 628 -32.11 20.16 -25.35
C GLU A 628 -30.79 19.55 -24.88
N ILE A 629 -30.81 18.27 -24.49
CA ILE A 629 -29.64 17.55 -24.00
C ILE A 629 -28.64 17.33 -25.13
N ALA A 630 -29.11 16.94 -26.31
CA ALA A 630 -28.30 16.78 -27.51
C ALA A 630 -27.62 18.11 -27.92
N GLU A 631 -28.38 19.21 -28.01
CA GLU A 631 -27.84 20.53 -28.35
C GLU A 631 -26.81 21.00 -27.31
N ALA A 632 -27.12 20.88 -26.01
CA ALA A 632 -26.22 21.28 -24.93
C ALA A 632 -24.91 20.48 -24.95
N ARG A 633 -24.97 19.17 -25.25
CA ARG A 633 -23.78 18.31 -25.37
C ARG A 633 -22.93 18.66 -26.59
N GLU A 634 -23.54 18.88 -27.75
CA GLU A 634 -22.83 19.34 -28.95
C GLU A 634 -22.22 20.74 -28.78
N LYS A 635 -22.90 21.65 -28.06
CA LYS A 635 -22.34 22.95 -27.69
C LYS A 635 -21.15 22.81 -26.73
N GLY A 636 -21.26 21.96 -25.71
CA GLY A 636 -20.18 21.69 -24.75
C GLY A 636 -18.94 21.04 -25.38
N TYR A 637 -19.13 20.01 -26.20
CA TYR A 637 -18.06 19.33 -26.93
C TYR A 637 -17.25 20.30 -27.80
N ARG A 638 -17.95 21.15 -28.57
CA ARG A 638 -17.30 22.19 -29.40
C ARG A 638 -16.56 23.21 -28.54
N GLY A 639 -17.19 23.77 -27.51
CA GLY A 639 -16.54 24.73 -26.60
C GLY A 639 -15.29 24.16 -25.88
N ILE A 640 -15.27 22.87 -25.57
CA ILE A 640 -14.07 22.19 -25.05
C ILE A 640 -13.02 22.02 -26.15
N CYS A 641 -13.39 21.51 -27.34
CA CYS A 641 -12.45 21.35 -28.46
C CYS A 641 -11.80 22.68 -28.88
N ASP A 642 -12.57 23.77 -28.96
CA ASP A 642 -12.10 25.12 -29.26
C ASP A 642 -11.12 25.62 -28.18
N PHE A 643 -11.39 25.36 -26.90
CA PHE A 643 -10.45 25.68 -25.82
C PHE A 643 -9.16 24.85 -25.90
N LEU A 644 -9.26 23.54 -26.12
CA LEU A 644 -8.11 22.65 -26.30
C LEU A 644 -7.31 22.98 -27.57
N GLY A 645 -7.92 23.65 -28.56
CA GLY A 645 -7.34 23.89 -29.88
C GLY A 645 -7.34 22.63 -30.76
N THR A 646 -8.25 21.69 -30.52
CA THR A 646 -8.30 20.39 -31.19
C THR A 646 -9.56 20.27 -32.06
N ARG A 647 -9.53 19.33 -33.02
CA ARG A 647 -10.71 18.93 -33.81
C ARG A 647 -10.94 17.44 -33.64
N SER A 648 -11.38 17.07 -32.44
CA SER A 648 -11.69 15.69 -32.11
C SER A 648 -12.83 15.15 -32.98
N LYS A 649 -12.69 13.91 -33.47
CA LYS A 649 -13.74 13.15 -34.14
C LYS A 649 -14.26 12.00 -33.26
N LEU A 650 -13.98 12.07 -31.96
CA LEU A 650 -14.30 11.04 -30.99
C LEU A 650 -15.81 11.01 -30.74
N ARG A 651 -16.46 9.86 -31.00
CA ARG A 651 -17.85 9.64 -30.59
C ARG A 651 -17.91 9.19 -29.14
N ILE A 652 -18.77 9.85 -28.37
CA ILE A 652 -18.97 9.66 -26.94
C ILE A 652 -20.32 8.94 -26.71
N ARG A 653 -20.32 7.85 -25.95
CA ARG A 653 -21.55 7.20 -25.48
C ARG A 653 -22.01 7.92 -24.22
N LEU A 654 -23.18 8.55 -24.21
CA LEU A 654 -23.75 9.15 -23.00
C LEU A 654 -24.93 8.28 -22.53
N VAL A 655 -24.90 7.81 -21.29
CA VAL A 655 -25.97 6.97 -20.72
C VAL A 655 -26.62 7.70 -19.56
N LEU A 656 -27.93 7.92 -19.65
CA LEU A 656 -28.70 8.74 -18.73
C LEU A 656 -29.64 7.90 -17.85
N PHE A 657 -29.50 8.07 -16.54
CA PHE A 657 -30.32 7.47 -15.48
C PHE A 657 -31.20 8.52 -14.82
N GLU A 658 -32.38 8.13 -14.33
CA GLU A 658 -33.32 9.07 -13.68
C GLU A 658 -32.80 9.55 -12.31
N ASP A 659 -32.13 8.68 -11.54
CA ASP A 659 -31.62 8.96 -10.19
C ASP A 659 -30.28 8.27 -9.90
N GLU A 660 -29.53 8.78 -8.90
CA GLU A 660 -28.22 8.22 -8.49
C GLU A 660 -28.35 6.79 -7.98
N ASN A 661 -29.41 6.46 -7.24
CA ASN A 661 -29.59 5.13 -6.67
C ASN A 661 -29.84 4.07 -7.77
N THR A 662 -30.58 4.39 -8.84
CA THR A 662 -30.75 3.52 -10.01
C THR A 662 -29.44 3.41 -10.80
N LYS A 663 -28.69 4.51 -10.98
CA LYS A 663 -27.33 4.47 -11.58
C LYS A 663 -26.40 3.55 -10.77
N PHE A 664 -26.34 3.71 -9.45
CA PHE A 664 -25.46 2.95 -8.57
C PHE A 664 -25.83 1.46 -8.53
N ARG A 665 -27.12 1.13 -8.34
CA ARG A 665 -27.61 -0.27 -8.42
C ARG A 665 -27.28 -0.92 -9.75
N THR A 666 -27.27 -0.15 -10.84
CA THR A 666 -27.00 -0.63 -12.19
C THR A 666 -25.52 -0.83 -12.49
N THR A 667 -24.68 0.13 -12.09
CA THR A 667 -23.29 0.25 -12.58
C THR A 667 -22.21 0.02 -11.53
N GLY A 668 -22.57 0.08 -10.25
CA GLY A 668 -21.62 0.10 -9.13
C GLY A 668 -20.92 1.44 -8.90
N HIS A 669 -21.16 2.46 -9.74
CA HIS A 669 -20.56 3.78 -9.59
C HIS A 669 -21.44 4.71 -8.75
N GLN A 670 -20.86 5.36 -7.74
CA GLN A 670 -21.51 6.33 -6.87
C GLN A 670 -21.40 7.75 -7.45
N GLY A 671 -22.24 8.68 -6.99
CA GLY A 671 -22.25 10.07 -7.44
C GLY A 671 -22.87 10.29 -8.82
N MET A 672 -23.16 11.55 -9.13
CA MET A 672 -23.98 11.95 -10.28
C MET A 672 -23.32 11.64 -11.63
N GLY A 673 -22.00 11.78 -11.77
CA GLY A 673 -21.25 11.62 -13.03
C GLY A 673 -20.29 10.42 -13.05
N TRP A 674 -19.81 10.01 -14.24
CA TRP A 674 -18.73 9.04 -14.43
C TRP A 674 -18.26 8.96 -15.89
N ALA A 675 -17.05 9.40 -16.18
CA ALA A 675 -16.36 9.14 -17.45
C ALA A 675 -15.47 7.88 -17.39
N TYR A 676 -15.60 6.98 -18.37
CA TYR A 676 -14.61 5.92 -18.63
C TYR A 676 -14.54 5.54 -20.12
N GLY A 677 -13.34 5.32 -20.65
CA GLY A 677 -13.16 5.06 -22.08
C GLY A 677 -13.62 6.26 -22.92
N THR A 678 -14.68 6.07 -23.70
CA THR A 678 -15.46 7.14 -24.35
C THR A 678 -16.93 7.15 -23.89
N THR A 679 -17.23 6.48 -22.78
CA THR A 679 -18.56 6.41 -22.16
C THR A 679 -18.68 7.40 -21.00
N LEU A 680 -19.78 8.13 -20.95
CA LEU A 680 -20.25 8.95 -19.83
C LEU A 680 -21.49 8.29 -19.21
N VAL A 681 -21.58 8.25 -17.89
CA VAL A 681 -22.75 7.72 -17.17
C VAL A 681 -23.23 8.72 -16.14
N GLU A 682 -24.42 9.28 -16.37
CA GLU A 682 -24.88 10.47 -15.66
C GLU A 682 -26.33 10.35 -15.19
N VAL A 683 -26.66 11.13 -14.16
CA VAL A 683 -28.03 11.32 -13.66
C VAL A 683 -28.68 12.52 -14.36
N CYS A 684 -29.91 12.33 -14.84
CA CYS A 684 -30.74 13.35 -15.47
C CYS A 684 -32.22 13.12 -15.09
N GLY A 685 -32.62 13.72 -13.97
CA GLY A 685 -33.94 13.54 -13.35
C GLY A 685 -34.53 14.84 -12.80
N PRO A 686 -35.61 14.76 -12.01
CA PRO A 686 -36.25 15.93 -11.39
C PRO A 686 -35.35 16.66 -10.39
N GLU A 687 -34.46 15.93 -9.71
CA GLU A 687 -33.54 16.46 -8.69
C GLU A 687 -32.34 17.21 -9.29
N GLY A 688 -32.04 16.99 -10.58
CA GLY A 688 -30.96 17.68 -11.27
C GLY A 688 -30.49 17.03 -12.56
N ARG A 689 -29.57 17.73 -13.22
CA ARG A 689 -28.74 17.23 -14.33
C ARG A 689 -27.35 17.82 -14.18
N LEU A 690 -26.31 17.05 -14.52
CA LEU A 690 -24.97 17.61 -14.66
C LEU A 690 -24.89 18.57 -15.86
N ASP A 691 -23.91 19.46 -15.80
CA ASP A 691 -23.52 20.31 -16.91
C ASP A 691 -22.94 19.47 -18.08
N PRO A 692 -22.95 19.99 -19.32
CA PRO A 692 -22.41 19.26 -20.45
C PRO A 692 -20.87 19.27 -20.54
N TYR A 693 -20.15 19.80 -19.54
CA TYR A 693 -18.74 20.15 -19.65
C TYR A 693 -17.80 19.25 -18.82
N HIS A 694 -18.09 18.97 -17.54
CA HIS A 694 -17.18 18.28 -16.60
C HIS A 694 -16.72 16.90 -17.14
N GLU A 695 -17.66 15.97 -17.26
CA GLU A 695 -17.40 14.59 -17.71
C GLU A 695 -16.93 14.53 -19.18
N THR A 696 -17.43 15.44 -20.03
CA THR A 696 -16.98 15.60 -21.41
C THR A 696 -15.50 16.02 -21.48
N THR A 697 -15.02 16.82 -20.52
CA THR A 697 -13.61 17.26 -20.43
C THR A 697 -12.69 16.09 -20.05
N HIS A 698 -13.13 15.18 -19.19
CA HIS A 698 -12.37 13.95 -18.87
C HIS A 698 -12.12 13.08 -20.11
N VAL A 699 -13.13 12.96 -20.98
CA VAL A 699 -12.99 12.18 -22.23
C VAL A 699 -12.11 12.91 -23.25
N LEU A 700 -12.24 14.23 -23.41
CA LEU A 700 -11.49 15.00 -24.41
C LEU A 700 -10.05 15.34 -24.02
N THR A 701 -9.71 15.36 -22.73
CA THR A 701 -8.33 15.58 -22.24
C THR A 701 -7.53 14.28 -22.05
N ARG A 702 -8.18 13.12 -22.14
CA ARG A 702 -7.63 11.77 -21.90
C ARG A 702 -6.29 11.49 -22.61
N ASP A 703 -6.17 11.93 -23.86
CA ASP A 703 -4.99 11.65 -24.69
C ASP A 703 -3.88 12.70 -24.51
N LEU A 704 -4.12 13.76 -23.74
CA LEU A 704 -3.12 14.78 -23.39
C LEU A 704 -2.20 14.32 -22.25
N GLY A 705 -2.64 13.39 -21.40
CA GLY A 705 -1.88 12.91 -20.24
C GLY A 705 -2.73 12.18 -19.21
N ARG A 706 -2.08 11.73 -18.13
CA ARG A 706 -2.76 11.17 -16.94
C ARG A 706 -2.11 11.73 -15.66
N PRO A 707 -2.25 13.04 -15.38
CA PRO A 707 -1.65 13.67 -14.21
C PRO A 707 -2.40 13.30 -12.91
N PRO A 708 -1.89 13.65 -11.72
CA PRO A 708 -2.61 13.50 -10.45
C PRO A 708 -4.03 14.10 -10.46
N ALA A 709 -4.92 13.62 -9.59
CA ALA A 709 -6.34 13.99 -9.60
C ALA A 709 -6.59 15.50 -9.47
N LEU A 710 -5.71 16.21 -8.77
CA LEU A 710 -5.61 17.68 -8.72
C LEU A 710 -5.71 18.35 -10.11
N PHE A 711 -5.10 17.76 -11.14
CA PHE A 711 -5.12 18.29 -12.50
C PHE A 711 -6.28 17.75 -13.33
N VAL A 712 -6.67 16.49 -13.12
CA VAL A 712 -7.76 15.81 -13.86
C VAL A 712 -9.11 16.42 -13.51
N GLU A 713 -9.51 16.40 -12.23
CA GLU A 713 -10.74 17.06 -11.80
C GLU A 713 -10.60 18.59 -11.89
N GLY A 714 -9.40 19.13 -11.68
CA GLY A 714 -9.15 20.56 -11.75
C GLY A 714 -9.44 21.17 -13.12
N ILE A 715 -9.08 20.51 -14.24
CA ILE A 715 -9.47 20.99 -15.57
C ILE A 715 -10.95 20.80 -15.85
N ALA A 716 -11.57 19.70 -15.40
CA ALA A 716 -12.99 19.46 -15.60
C ALA A 716 -13.86 20.55 -14.93
N VAL A 717 -13.62 20.82 -13.65
CA VAL A 717 -14.31 21.88 -12.89
C VAL A 717 -14.00 23.28 -13.46
N TYR A 718 -12.75 23.55 -13.86
CA TYR A 718 -12.39 24.81 -14.53
C TYR A 718 -13.17 25.00 -15.85
N MET A 719 -13.30 23.95 -16.67
CA MET A 719 -14.04 24.03 -17.94
C MET A 719 -15.52 24.28 -17.72
N THR A 720 -16.12 23.73 -16.66
CA THR A 720 -17.50 24.02 -16.28
C THR A 720 -17.70 25.49 -15.91
N GLU A 721 -16.80 26.09 -15.11
CA GLU A 721 -16.87 27.54 -14.79
C GLU A 721 -16.64 28.39 -16.05
N ARG A 722 -15.59 28.06 -16.82
CA ARG A 722 -15.19 28.80 -18.03
C ARG A 722 -16.30 28.83 -19.09
N LEU A 723 -17.08 27.77 -19.21
CA LEU A 723 -18.21 27.67 -20.16
C LEU A 723 -19.56 28.09 -19.53
N GLY A 724 -19.52 28.80 -18.39
CA GLY A 724 -20.65 29.54 -17.84
C GLY A 724 -21.65 28.70 -17.03
N ALA A 725 -21.26 27.52 -16.54
CA ALA A 725 -22.06 26.71 -15.64
C ALA A 725 -21.56 26.83 -14.18
N PRO A 726 -22.45 26.64 -13.17
CA PRO A 726 -22.07 26.73 -11.76
C PRO A 726 -21.30 25.48 -11.34
N ALA A 727 -19.98 25.50 -11.56
CA ALA A 727 -19.08 24.34 -11.45
C ALA A 727 -19.03 23.64 -10.08
N LEU A 728 -19.64 24.23 -9.06
CA LEU A 728 -19.65 23.71 -7.69
C LEU A 728 -21.07 23.44 -7.15
N GLU A 729 -22.10 23.51 -8.00
CA GLU A 729 -23.51 23.37 -7.58
C GLU A 729 -23.78 22.01 -6.91
N TYR A 730 -23.37 20.92 -7.58
CA TYR A 730 -23.44 19.56 -7.05
C TYR A 730 -22.21 19.13 -6.23
N LEU A 731 -21.21 20.02 -6.06
CA LEU A 731 -19.95 19.75 -5.34
C LEU A 731 -19.85 20.53 -4.02
N GLY A 732 -20.97 21.04 -3.50
CA GLY A 732 -21.06 21.69 -2.19
C GLY A 732 -20.53 23.14 -2.12
N GLY A 733 -20.30 23.79 -3.26
CA GLY A 733 -20.01 25.23 -3.33
C GLY A 733 -21.17 26.09 -3.85
N GLY A 734 -22.25 25.47 -4.33
CA GLY A 734 -23.40 26.16 -4.89
C GLY A 734 -23.02 26.95 -6.14
N LYS A 735 -23.45 28.20 -6.21
CA LYS A 735 -23.16 29.12 -7.33
C LYS A 735 -21.93 30.01 -7.10
N SER A 736 -21.11 29.70 -6.11
CA SER A 736 -19.83 30.40 -5.88
C SER A 736 -18.84 30.08 -7.00
N SER A 737 -18.04 31.05 -7.44
CA SER A 737 -16.87 30.76 -8.28
C SER A 737 -15.81 29.97 -7.52
N LEU A 738 -14.86 29.39 -8.25
CA LEU A 738 -13.78 28.56 -7.71
C LEU A 738 -12.89 29.32 -6.74
N HIS A 739 -12.55 30.57 -7.05
CA HIS A 739 -11.76 31.42 -6.17
C HIS A 739 -12.55 31.86 -4.93
N GLU A 740 -13.85 32.19 -5.06
CA GLU A 740 -14.69 32.53 -3.91
C GLU A 740 -14.88 31.35 -2.97
N ARG A 741 -15.18 30.15 -3.49
CA ARG A 741 -15.37 28.96 -2.64
C ARG A 741 -14.09 28.60 -1.88
N VAL A 742 -12.94 28.65 -2.54
CA VAL A 742 -11.65 28.39 -1.88
C VAL A 742 -11.32 29.44 -0.82
N ARG A 743 -11.73 30.70 -1.02
CA ARG A 743 -11.64 31.77 -0.01
C ARG A 743 -12.57 31.52 1.19
N GLN A 744 -13.78 31.01 0.97
CA GLN A 744 -14.70 30.59 2.05
C GLN A 744 -14.08 29.45 2.87
N LEU A 745 -13.63 28.39 2.19
CA LEU A 745 -13.02 27.20 2.80
C LEU A 745 -11.75 27.54 3.60
N ARG A 746 -10.91 28.45 3.09
CA ARG A 746 -9.76 28.97 3.85
C ARG A 746 -10.18 29.67 5.15
N LYS A 747 -11.28 30.43 5.11
CA LYS A 747 -11.80 31.18 6.28
C LYS A 747 -12.48 30.28 7.32
N SER A 748 -13.03 29.13 6.93
CA SER A 748 -13.54 28.10 7.87
C SER A 748 -12.45 27.17 8.41
N GLY A 749 -11.18 27.31 7.97
CA GLY A 749 -10.09 26.39 8.31
C GLY A 749 -10.13 25.07 7.53
N GLU A 750 -11.04 24.94 6.56
CA GLU A 750 -11.26 23.76 5.74
C GLU A 750 -10.25 23.68 4.57
N TRP A 751 -8.96 23.69 4.88
CA TRP A 751 -7.88 23.62 3.89
C TRP A 751 -7.39 22.18 3.64
N ILE A 752 -6.82 21.95 2.46
CA ILE A 752 -5.90 20.85 2.13
C ILE A 752 -4.67 21.51 1.49
N GLY A 753 -3.46 21.19 1.96
CA GLY A 753 -2.23 21.80 1.43
C GLY A 753 -1.92 21.33 0.00
N LEU A 754 -1.31 22.18 -0.83
CA LEU A 754 -1.01 21.85 -2.23
C LEU A 754 -0.12 20.61 -2.36
N GLN A 755 0.82 20.41 -1.42
CA GLN A 755 1.65 19.21 -1.36
C GLN A 755 0.83 17.93 -1.13
N GLU A 756 -0.26 18.00 -0.36
CA GLU A 756 -1.13 16.83 -0.15
C GLU A 756 -2.02 16.58 -1.38
N LEU A 757 -2.66 17.62 -1.94
CA LEU A 757 -3.49 17.54 -3.15
C LEU A 757 -2.72 16.94 -4.34
N LEU A 758 -1.43 17.24 -4.49
CA LEU A 758 -0.57 16.69 -5.54
C LEU A 758 -0.33 15.16 -5.41
N THR A 759 -0.60 14.57 -4.24
CA THR A 759 -0.51 13.11 -4.02
C THR A 759 -1.80 12.35 -4.36
N TYR A 760 -2.93 13.05 -4.49
CA TYR A 760 -4.25 12.41 -4.66
C TYR A 760 -4.36 11.72 -6.04
N THR A 761 -4.73 10.44 -6.01
CA THR A 761 -4.88 9.60 -7.22
C THR A 761 -6.33 9.53 -7.74
N GLU A 762 -7.28 9.92 -6.89
CA GLU A 762 -8.69 10.17 -7.17
C GLU A 762 -9.12 11.40 -6.35
N ILE A 763 -10.20 12.06 -6.77
CA ILE A 763 -10.97 13.00 -5.96
C ILE A 763 -12.43 12.58 -6.11
N GLY A 764 -13.13 12.37 -5.00
CA GLY A 764 -14.50 11.86 -4.99
C GLY A 764 -14.83 10.98 -3.80
N SER A 765 -13.89 10.15 -3.32
CA SER A 765 -14.14 9.39 -2.09
C SER A 765 -14.14 10.30 -0.86
N GLY A 766 -14.91 9.94 0.19
CA GLY A 766 -14.97 10.73 1.43
C GLY A 766 -13.61 10.98 2.10
N LYS A 767 -12.57 10.20 1.78
CA LYS A 767 -11.19 10.42 2.26
C LYS A 767 -10.53 11.64 1.65
N THR A 768 -10.88 11.99 0.41
CA THR A 768 -10.29 13.12 -0.34
C THR A 768 -11.07 14.41 -0.13
N ARG A 769 -12.09 14.41 0.74
CA ARG A 769 -12.91 15.59 1.12
C ARG A 769 -13.44 16.33 -0.13
N PRO A 770 -14.26 15.70 -0.99
CA PRO A 770 -14.61 16.21 -2.32
C PRO A 770 -15.21 17.64 -2.31
N THR A 771 -16.03 17.98 -1.30
CA THR A 771 -16.60 19.32 -1.09
C THR A 771 -15.58 20.45 -0.88
N ILE A 772 -14.30 20.09 -0.77
CA ILE A 772 -13.14 20.95 -0.55
C ILE A 772 -12.14 20.78 -1.70
N SER A 773 -11.75 19.53 -1.99
CA SER A 773 -10.71 19.24 -2.99
C SER A 773 -11.12 19.52 -4.43
N TYR A 774 -12.39 19.37 -4.81
CA TYR A 774 -12.85 19.81 -6.15
C TYR A 774 -12.71 21.32 -6.33
N ALA A 775 -13.14 22.11 -5.34
CA ALA A 775 -13.04 23.57 -5.38
C ALA A 775 -11.57 24.03 -5.37
N GLN A 776 -10.73 23.43 -4.51
CA GLN A 776 -9.29 23.69 -4.51
C GLN A 776 -8.62 23.29 -5.83
N ALA A 777 -8.96 22.15 -6.41
CA ALA A 777 -8.39 21.69 -7.67
C ALA A 777 -8.72 22.63 -8.84
N GLY A 778 -10.01 22.95 -9.04
CA GLY A 778 -10.41 23.87 -10.11
C GLY A 778 -9.85 25.28 -9.90
N SER A 779 -9.80 25.77 -8.65
CA SER A 779 -9.19 27.08 -8.32
C SER A 779 -7.67 27.11 -8.56
N PHE A 780 -6.95 26.01 -8.30
CA PHE A 780 -5.52 25.92 -8.58
C PHE A 780 -5.25 25.83 -10.09
N VAL A 781 -6.00 25.00 -10.82
CA VAL A 781 -5.91 24.92 -12.28
C VAL A 781 -6.25 26.25 -12.94
N LYS A 782 -7.29 26.95 -12.46
CA LYS A 782 -7.63 28.32 -12.86
C LYS A 782 -6.45 29.27 -12.70
N PHE A 783 -5.84 29.31 -11.51
CA PHE A 783 -4.66 30.11 -11.25
C PHE A 783 -3.49 29.77 -12.19
N LEU A 784 -3.21 28.49 -12.43
CA LEU A 784 -2.12 28.09 -13.33
C LEU A 784 -2.36 28.55 -14.78
N MET A 785 -3.58 28.45 -15.28
CA MET A 785 -3.93 28.90 -16.63
C MET A 785 -3.93 30.43 -16.75
N ASP A 786 -4.56 31.12 -15.80
CA ASP A 786 -4.75 32.58 -15.83
C ASP A 786 -3.43 33.33 -15.55
N ALA A 787 -2.49 32.76 -14.76
CA ALA A 787 -1.22 33.40 -14.43
C ALA A 787 -0.02 32.97 -15.32
N TYR A 788 -0.04 31.79 -15.92
CA TYR A 788 1.11 31.24 -16.68
C TYR A 788 0.79 30.75 -18.09
N GLY A 789 -0.49 30.80 -18.51
CA GLY A 789 -0.92 30.41 -19.85
C GLY A 789 -1.24 28.93 -20.02
N LYS A 790 -2.12 28.67 -20.98
CA LYS A 790 -2.70 27.35 -21.30
C LYS A 790 -1.62 26.34 -21.74
N GLU A 791 -0.57 26.83 -22.38
CA GLU A 791 0.52 26.04 -22.97
C GLU A 791 1.43 25.44 -21.89
N LYS A 792 1.73 26.22 -20.83
CA LYS A 792 2.41 25.70 -19.63
C LYS A 792 1.54 24.72 -18.86
N PHE A 793 0.22 24.97 -18.78
CA PHE A 793 -0.71 24.03 -18.19
C PHE A 793 -0.70 22.67 -18.90
N PHE A 794 -0.89 22.62 -20.23
CA PHE A 794 -0.91 21.33 -20.93
C PHE A 794 0.45 20.64 -20.96
N ARG A 795 1.57 21.39 -20.93
CA ARG A 795 2.89 20.80 -20.69
C ARG A 795 2.95 20.08 -19.35
N ALA A 796 2.41 20.65 -18.27
CA ALA A 796 2.31 19.97 -16.98
C ALA A 796 1.36 18.75 -17.06
N TYR A 797 0.17 18.92 -17.63
CA TYR A 797 -0.84 17.85 -17.78
C TYR A 797 -0.29 16.59 -18.46
N GLY A 798 0.52 16.76 -19.52
CA GLY A 798 1.17 15.65 -20.23
C GLY A 798 2.49 15.15 -19.64
N THR A 799 3.10 15.86 -18.69
CA THR A 799 4.36 15.45 -18.04
C THR A 799 4.12 14.68 -16.74
N LEU A 800 3.09 15.06 -15.97
CA LEU A 800 2.82 14.48 -14.65
C LEU A 800 2.10 13.13 -14.76
N GLN A 801 2.29 12.26 -13.77
CA GLN A 801 1.75 10.90 -13.74
C GLN A 801 0.94 10.61 -12.47
N ASN A 802 -0.29 10.13 -12.63
CA ASN A 802 -1.15 9.68 -11.54
C ASN A 802 -0.59 8.38 -10.94
N SER A 803 -0.10 8.46 -9.69
CA SER A 803 0.45 7.29 -9.00
C SER A 803 0.48 7.49 -7.47
N PRO A 804 0.16 6.45 -6.68
CA PRO A 804 0.34 6.47 -5.22
C PRO A 804 1.80 6.22 -4.80
N ALA A 805 2.72 5.99 -5.75
CA ALA A 805 4.13 5.74 -5.43
C ALA A 805 4.87 7.05 -5.13
N ALA A 806 5.41 7.18 -3.93
CA ALA A 806 6.10 8.38 -3.45
C ALA A 806 7.23 8.86 -4.40
N GLY A 807 7.94 7.94 -5.06
CA GLY A 807 8.96 8.30 -6.06
C GLY A 807 8.38 9.04 -7.28
N VAL A 808 7.20 8.64 -7.75
CA VAL A 808 6.49 9.32 -8.86
C VAL A 808 5.90 10.65 -8.38
N GLN A 809 5.39 10.71 -7.14
CA GLN A 809 4.90 11.96 -6.54
C GLN A 809 6.03 13.00 -6.38
N GLN A 810 7.25 12.56 -6.02
CA GLN A 810 8.42 13.42 -5.96
C GLN A 810 8.94 13.84 -7.36
N GLN A 811 8.79 12.98 -8.37
CA GLN A 811 9.05 13.33 -9.77
C GLN A 811 8.04 14.36 -10.28
N ASN A 812 6.74 14.17 -9.99
CA ASN A 812 5.67 15.11 -10.31
C ASN A 812 5.96 16.49 -9.72
N ARG A 813 6.34 16.55 -8.44
CA ARG A 813 6.75 17.80 -7.77
C ARG A 813 7.90 18.47 -8.53
N LYS A 814 9.02 17.76 -8.76
CA LYS A 814 10.18 18.33 -9.48
C LYS A 814 9.84 18.80 -10.90
N ALA A 815 8.99 18.06 -11.61
CA ALA A 815 8.53 18.43 -12.95
C ALA A 815 7.64 19.68 -12.94
N LEU A 816 6.73 19.80 -11.96
CA LEU A 816 5.90 20.99 -11.78
C LEU A 816 6.76 22.22 -11.47
N GLU A 817 7.69 22.08 -10.51
CA GLU A 817 8.61 23.15 -10.10
C GLU A 817 9.46 23.63 -11.31
N ALA A 818 9.94 22.72 -12.14
CA ALA A 818 10.71 23.02 -13.36
C ALA A 818 9.88 23.60 -14.52
N ILE A 819 8.58 23.28 -14.64
CA ILE A 819 7.70 23.81 -15.72
C ILE A 819 7.27 25.25 -15.43
N TYR A 820 6.99 25.57 -14.15
CA TYR A 820 6.54 26.90 -13.75
C TYR A 820 7.67 27.84 -13.35
N GLY A 821 8.83 27.31 -12.92
CA GLY A 821 9.98 28.11 -12.47
C GLY A 821 9.84 28.63 -11.04
N GLN A 822 9.12 27.89 -10.20
CA GLN A 822 8.83 28.21 -8.79
C GLN A 822 8.76 26.92 -7.98
N SER A 823 9.20 26.95 -6.72
CA SER A 823 8.97 25.83 -5.80
C SER A 823 7.48 25.61 -5.53
N LEU A 824 7.11 24.43 -5.04
CA LEU A 824 5.71 24.11 -4.74
C LEU A 824 5.09 25.06 -3.70
N ALA A 825 5.89 25.56 -2.75
CA ALA A 825 5.46 26.52 -1.73
C ALA A 825 5.28 27.93 -2.30
N GLU A 826 6.08 28.34 -3.29
CA GLU A 826 5.90 29.61 -4.01
C GLU A 826 4.65 29.55 -4.91
N LEU A 827 4.37 28.41 -5.56
CA LEU A 827 3.13 28.19 -6.30
C LEU A 827 1.89 28.26 -5.39
N GLU A 828 1.91 27.60 -4.23
CA GLU A 828 0.83 27.68 -3.25
C GLU A 828 0.65 29.12 -2.71
N THR A 829 1.75 29.84 -2.45
CA THR A 829 1.73 31.25 -2.02
C THR A 829 1.22 32.20 -3.12
N SER A 830 1.58 31.96 -4.38
CA SER A 830 1.09 32.72 -5.53
C SER A 830 -0.40 32.46 -5.78
N TRP A 831 -0.84 31.21 -5.64
CA TRP A 831 -2.26 30.83 -5.72
C TRP A 831 -3.10 31.48 -4.61
N HIS A 832 -2.61 31.51 -3.37
CA HIS A 832 -3.25 32.25 -2.27
C HIS A 832 -3.49 33.72 -2.62
N LYS A 833 -2.47 34.40 -3.18
CA LYS A 833 -2.60 35.81 -3.61
C LYS A 833 -3.64 35.96 -4.73
N ALA A 834 -3.72 35.02 -5.68
CA ALA A 834 -4.67 35.09 -6.79
C ALA A 834 -6.13 35.01 -6.33
N PHE A 835 -6.53 34.02 -5.51
CA PHE A 835 -7.93 33.90 -5.09
C PHE A 835 -8.34 34.94 -4.03
N GLU A 836 -7.42 35.51 -3.26
CA GLU A 836 -7.72 36.68 -2.41
C GLU A 836 -7.84 37.97 -3.24
N ALA A 837 -7.03 38.15 -4.30
CA ALA A 837 -7.12 39.30 -5.21
C ALA A 837 -8.44 39.34 -6.00
N ALA A 838 -8.98 38.18 -6.38
CA ALA A 838 -10.30 38.01 -7.02
C ALA A 838 -11.51 38.36 -6.10
N SER A 839 -11.32 39.23 -5.11
CA SER A 839 -12.37 39.78 -4.22
C SER A 839 -12.87 41.15 -4.65
N ARG A 840 -12.22 41.79 -5.62
CA ARG A 840 -12.52 43.16 -6.05
C ARG A 840 -13.27 43.13 -7.39
N PRO A 841 -14.56 43.53 -7.44
CA PRO A 841 -15.22 43.87 -8.69
C PRO A 841 -14.66 45.18 -9.27
#